data_AF-A0AAD3M9L7-F1
#
_entry.id   AF-A0AAD3M9L7-F1
#
_cell.length_a   1.000
_cell.length_b   1.000
_cell.length_c   1.000
_cell.angle_alpha   90.00
_cell.angle_beta   90.00
_cell.angle_gamma   90.00
#
_symmetry.space_group_name_H-M   'P 1'
#
loop_
_entity.id
_entity.type
_entity.pdbx_description
1 polymer ?
#
loop_
_entity_poly.entity_id
_entity_poly.type
_entity_poly.pdbx_seq_one_letter_code
_entity_poly.pdbx_strand_id
1 'polypeptide(L)'
;MTPLFTPLWQPNYPNFWIPPTNLAAIGPWATCRFTGCDPVTPGCQGDCGGAMATGATVGESQLQRIIRDLHEAVAELAKEYRESGEPITDDSTNLHKFSYKLEYLLQFDQKEKTTFLGTKKDYWDYFHDCLAKIKGANDGIRFVKSITELKTSLGKGRAFIRYSLVHQRLADTLQQCLMNQRVTSDWYYARSPFLKPHLSVDIISHLYELNEVQFDVASRGHDLDASWPTFARRTLGSANSPGHMWRPPSRSSSINSLASTYSQQAPEFPSSPDYGQGLLNDLNESLPACTEDVSTVEDLRLELDQSELKQRELLDKVQQLGEEAAELRGVVVELQRQLDVSLAAQEKQLSLQGELKGLKGREEALSRDVEALRARERATEAEQRLLQEKLAAAEGKNLELIAKLDGVLNEKGQQAASHFDSAQKIHELLDRLKEAERGKMEAVAKVEEKKRQAERIEEELRVKEAAARDGETKLGALVTAVSEEKTKLEAKVEEQCSALDKLQGALTLREKEASNLQRQLQDLQTSLEEKEREVEVVKRMAQEDKDEMQKNVGSLKEALEAEVTALKEQVEKKEAALTSSCETLQQLEAKNQSLNTEKQKLTTSLADLEGNIKEQTTKIEDYKTQCANLMELNEKLLTTVKRNEELKKEMADNRAVLEAELAALRASEKQLRGQLDDTKMTVDEKEKRLREENRKLDESLQRATMAAKLSETTSKRLEQENQSLREEQDTVKAALSRMQADLKSVHGQIGELEKNLGASRKNEASLQEQLQNKEAQLESKEKSLTELQSKLKALEAKERDLEIAKADAEATCARQTEMIERVTSEKQAMEKSQLERSTVQAKENQEVTGKLTVVEGQLEVSMKEVSRLQAEILDLRVQVKRSEEEKLKSQAQLEVTEAQRDELRTLTEQLKAQAEALNQKHVTELMECKKKEESLTEQRDREVAAHAELAISAAALREELSALKAENGRLVLENSETREGLHRANTEMAELGMTICKLSAEKEEAREHWTGNAARFEELEREVERLEGCMTEVQLENNKLREELTQKETLPGTIVELQEQLEKAKNHLQSVKDSGREEMEAVKFQMSSESMTHQAQMK
;
A
#
# COMPACT_ATOMS: atom_id res chain seq x y z
N MET A 1 80.44 -17.41 -2.92
CA MET A 1 81.32 -18.36 -3.64
C MET A 1 80.82 -18.50 -5.07
N THR A 2 81.63 -19.15 -5.91
CA THR A 2 81.32 -19.86 -7.18
C THR A 2 80.02 -20.71 -7.14
N PRO A 3 79.54 -21.27 -8.29
CA PRO A 3 80.15 -21.40 -9.64
C PRO A 3 79.28 -20.77 -10.77
N LEU A 4 79.60 -20.77 -12.08
CA LEU A 4 80.78 -21.08 -12.94
C LEU A 4 80.78 -19.98 -14.04
N PHE A 5 81.73 -19.06 -14.12
CA PHE A 5 83.09 -19.11 -14.70
C PHE A 5 83.23 -18.70 -16.21
N THR A 6 84.11 -17.70 -16.41
CA THR A 6 84.62 -17.00 -17.62
C THR A 6 85.51 -17.87 -18.55
N PRO A 7 86.05 -17.40 -19.73
CA PRO A 7 86.19 -16.04 -20.30
C PRO A 7 85.60 -15.84 -21.74
N LEU A 8 85.42 -14.64 -22.35
CA LEU A 8 86.06 -13.30 -22.37
C LEU A 8 87.09 -13.12 -23.53
N TRP A 9 86.75 -12.32 -24.57
CA TRP A 9 87.58 -11.38 -25.39
C TRP A 9 86.90 -11.00 -26.74
N GLN A 10 87.41 -9.95 -27.41
CA GLN A 10 86.96 -9.30 -28.66
C GLN A 10 87.55 -9.94 -29.95
N PRO A 11 87.32 -9.42 -31.18
CA PRO A 11 86.07 -8.99 -31.86
C PRO A 11 85.93 -9.58 -33.31
N ASN A 12 84.83 -9.24 -34.02
CA ASN A 12 84.73 -8.92 -35.46
C ASN A 12 83.48 -9.46 -36.21
N TYR A 13 83.06 -8.63 -37.18
CA TYR A 13 82.18 -8.83 -38.35
C TYR A 13 82.65 -9.96 -39.31
N PRO A 14 81.90 -10.34 -40.40
CA PRO A 14 80.60 -9.82 -40.91
C PRO A 14 79.59 -10.90 -41.45
N ASN A 15 78.52 -10.41 -42.12
CA ASN A 15 78.02 -10.86 -43.45
C ASN A 15 76.84 -11.87 -43.63
N PHE A 16 75.69 -11.29 -44.05
CA PHE A 16 75.00 -11.51 -45.35
C PHE A 16 73.93 -12.64 -45.55
N TRP A 17 72.96 -12.29 -46.45
CA TRP A 17 71.89 -13.09 -47.11
C TRP A 17 70.56 -13.35 -46.37
N ILE A 18 69.50 -13.53 -47.17
CA ILE A 18 68.06 -13.56 -46.82
C ILE A 18 67.35 -14.64 -47.68
N PRO A 19 66.01 -14.86 -47.56
CA PRO A 19 65.34 -16.03 -46.98
C PRO A 19 65.03 -17.16 -48.01
N PRO A 20 64.09 -18.11 -47.77
CA PRO A 20 62.69 -17.83 -48.18
C PRO A 20 61.52 -18.53 -47.42
N THR A 21 60.39 -17.80 -47.34
CA THR A 21 58.97 -18.23 -47.55
C THR A 21 58.19 -19.22 -46.65
N ASN A 22 56.99 -18.75 -46.26
CA ASN A 22 55.66 -19.41 -46.23
C ASN A 22 55.32 -20.46 -45.14
N LEU A 23 54.08 -20.62 -44.60
CA LEU A 23 52.74 -19.94 -44.55
C LEU A 23 51.93 -20.74 -43.45
N ALA A 24 50.76 -20.42 -42.87
CA ALA A 24 49.86 -19.25 -42.66
C ALA A 24 48.67 -19.72 -41.76
N ALA A 25 47.86 -18.91 -41.05
CA ALA A 25 47.99 -17.51 -40.59
C ALA A 25 47.62 -17.43 -39.06
N ILE A 26 46.55 -16.85 -38.48
CA ILE A 26 45.37 -16.02 -38.87
C ILE A 26 45.08 -15.06 -37.68
N GLY A 27 44.65 -13.81 -37.93
CA GLY A 27 43.77 -13.05 -37.00
C GLY A 27 44.44 -11.94 -36.12
N PRO A 28 43.87 -10.72 -35.95
CA PRO A 28 44.68 -9.57 -35.53
C PRO A 28 44.12 -8.58 -34.45
N TRP A 29 45.06 -7.95 -33.71
CA TRP A 29 45.13 -6.47 -33.45
C TRP A 29 44.16 -5.79 -32.44
N ALA A 30 44.43 -4.56 -31.95
CA ALA A 30 45.71 -3.83 -31.76
C ALA A 30 45.59 -2.61 -30.80
N THR A 31 46.54 -2.55 -29.85
CA THR A 31 47.48 -1.47 -29.50
C THR A 31 47.32 0.02 -29.92
N CYS A 32 47.88 0.88 -29.04
CA CYS A 32 48.78 2.03 -29.27
C CYS A 32 48.34 3.49 -28.98
N ARG A 33 49.36 4.36 -28.81
CA ARG A 33 49.33 5.77 -28.38
C ARG A 33 49.93 6.72 -29.46
N PHE A 34 49.73 8.03 -29.24
CA PHE A 34 50.73 9.13 -29.17
C PHE A 34 50.65 10.33 -30.15
N THR A 35 50.67 11.53 -29.55
CA THR A 35 51.17 12.86 -30.03
C THR A 35 50.70 13.49 -31.35
N GLY A 36 50.33 14.79 -31.30
CA GLY A 36 50.64 15.73 -32.39
C GLY A 36 49.84 17.05 -32.50
N CYS A 37 50.52 18.19 -32.28
CA CYS A 37 50.29 19.53 -32.87
C CYS A 37 49.13 20.47 -32.42
N ASP A 38 49.50 21.77 -32.41
CA ASP A 38 48.73 23.02 -32.26
C ASP A 38 49.06 23.93 -33.48
N PRO A 39 48.51 25.17 -33.64
CA PRO A 39 47.10 25.57 -33.59
C PRO A 39 46.70 26.54 -34.75
N VAL A 40 45.43 26.53 -35.21
CA VAL A 40 44.86 27.63 -36.05
C VAL A 40 43.37 27.88 -35.74
N THR A 41 43.03 29.11 -35.37
CA THR A 41 41.66 29.70 -35.24
C THR A 41 41.10 30.12 -36.61
N PRO A 42 39.77 30.18 -36.90
CA PRO A 42 38.82 30.97 -36.07
C PRO A 42 37.31 30.59 -36.07
N GLY A 43 36.55 31.25 -35.17
CA GLY A 43 35.41 32.09 -35.59
C GLY A 43 33.97 31.54 -35.57
N CYS A 44 33.14 32.18 -34.72
CA CYS A 44 31.71 32.47 -34.91
C CYS A 44 30.63 31.36 -34.90
N GLN A 45 29.65 31.56 -34.01
CA GLN A 45 28.21 31.20 -34.12
C GLN A 45 27.85 29.70 -34.18
N GLY A 46 26.74 29.25 -33.57
CA GLY A 46 25.72 29.95 -32.78
C GLY A 46 24.81 28.95 -32.03
N ASP A 47 23.72 29.44 -31.42
CA ASP A 47 22.87 28.65 -30.52
C ASP A 47 22.30 27.35 -31.10
N CYS A 48 22.42 26.28 -30.31
CA CYS A 48 21.48 25.16 -30.29
C CYS A 48 21.40 24.61 -28.87
N GLY A 49 20.55 25.23 -28.03
CA GLY A 49 20.34 24.83 -26.64
C GLY A 49 19.65 23.47 -26.53
N GLY A 50 20.42 22.40 -26.40
CA GLY A 50 19.94 21.03 -26.18
C GLY A 50 20.22 20.56 -24.75
N ALA A 51 19.31 20.80 -23.81
CA ALA A 51 19.51 20.48 -22.40
C ALA A 51 19.46 18.97 -22.11
N MET A 52 20.61 18.30 -22.15
CA MET A 52 20.79 17.00 -21.49
C MET A 52 20.91 17.20 -19.97
N ALA A 53 19.78 17.53 -19.33
CA ALA A 53 19.62 17.37 -17.90
C ALA A 53 19.60 15.86 -17.59
N THR A 54 20.77 15.29 -17.30
CA THR A 54 20.87 13.92 -16.77
C THR A 54 20.03 13.84 -15.49
N GLY A 55 19.16 12.83 -15.41
CA GLY A 55 18.09 12.78 -14.41
C GLY A 55 18.63 12.89 -12.99
N ALA A 56 18.34 14.01 -12.33
CA ALA A 56 18.71 14.24 -10.94
C ALA A 56 18.09 13.14 -10.07
N THR A 57 18.93 12.37 -9.39
CA THR A 57 18.45 11.28 -8.52
C THR A 57 17.54 11.85 -7.42
N VAL A 58 16.53 11.09 -6.99
CA VAL A 58 15.51 11.57 -6.04
C VAL A 58 16.11 12.18 -4.75
N GLY A 59 17.27 11.68 -4.31
CA GLY A 59 17.98 12.22 -3.16
C GLY A 59 18.67 13.58 -3.39
N GLU A 60 18.98 13.97 -4.63
CA GLU A 60 19.56 15.30 -4.93
C GLU A 60 18.48 16.38 -5.08
N SER A 61 17.31 16.06 -5.64
CA SER A 61 16.16 16.97 -5.63
C SER A 61 15.61 17.18 -4.22
N GLN A 62 15.63 16.15 -3.37
CA GLN A 62 15.36 16.29 -1.94
C GLN A 62 16.41 17.16 -1.23
N LEU A 63 17.71 16.96 -1.48
CA LEU A 63 18.76 17.80 -0.87
C LEU A 63 18.58 19.28 -1.23
N GLN A 64 18.37 19.59 -2.51
CA GLN A 64 18.11 20.97 -2.96
C GLN A 64 16.84 21.55 -2.32
N ARG A 65 15.81 20.73 -2.05
CA ARG A 65 14.64 21.19 -1.30
C ARG A 65 15.00 21.55 0.14
N ILE A 66 15.72 20.72 0.87
CA ILE A 66 16.10 21.01 2.27
C ILE A 66 16.99 22.25 2.37
N ILE A 67 17.88 22.48 1.39
CA ILE A 67 18.69 23.72 1.32
C ILE A 67 17.78 24.95 1.16
N ARG A 68 16.82 24.94 0.22
CA ARG A 68 15.84 26.04 0.10
C ARG A 68 14.97 26.22 1.36
N ASP A 69 14.49 25.12 1.94
CA ASP A 69 13.69 25.13 3.18
C ASP A 69 14.49 25.72 4.37
N LEU A 70 15.83 25.58 4.38
CA LEU A 70 16.73 26.22 5.34
C LEU A 70 16.88 27.72 5.06
N HIS A 71 17.09 28.11 3.80
CA HIS A 71 17.23 29.53 3.43
C HIS A 71 15.95 30.31 3.74
N GLU A 72 14.78 29.72 3.48
CA GLU A 72 13.48 30.26 3.88
C GLU A 72 13.35 30.39 5.41
N ALA A 73 13.84 29.41 6.19
CA ALA A 73 13.83 29.48 7.65
C ALA A 73 14.80 30.55 8.20
N VAL A 74 15.95 30.77 7.54
CA VAL A 74 16.89 31.86 7.85
C VAL A 74 16.25 33.22 7.58
N ALA A 75 15.66 33.41 6.40
CA ALA A 75 15.03 34.66 6.00
C ALA A 75 13.83 35.01 6.91
N GLU A 76 13.00 34.03 7.26
CA GLU A 76 11.90 34.22 8.20
C GLU A 76 12.38 34.49 9.64
N LEU A 77 13.50 33.89 10.11
CA LEU A 77 14.13 34.26 11.38
C LEU A 77 14.65 35.71 11.40
N ALA A 78 15.35 36.13 10.34
CA ALA A 78 15.86 37.49 10.21
C ALA A 78 14.75 38.54 10.08
N LYS A 79 13.60 38.14 9.51
CA LYS A 79 12.36 38.93 9.45
C LYS A 79 11.64 38.99 10.79
N GLU A 80 11.44 37.85 11.47
CA GLU A 80 10.81 37.76 12.79
C GLU A 80 11.52 38.63 13.83
N TYR A 81 12.86 38.62 13.84
CA TYR A 81 13.67 39.51 14.69
C TYR A 81 13.52 40.99 14.32
N ARG A 82 13.37 41.31 13.03
CA ARG A 82 13.16 42.68 12.53
C ARG A 82 11.74 43.20 12.79
N GLU A 83 10.74 42.32 12.85
CA GLU A 83 9.34 42.63 13.10
C GLU A 83 9.01 42.70 14.59
N SER A 84 9.65 41.87 15.43
CA SER A 84 9.50 41.91 16.90
C SER A 84 10.37 42.98 17.57
N GLY A 85 11.62 43.13 17.13
CA GLY A 85 12.65 43.91 17.84
C GLY A 85 13.18 43.23 19.12
N GLU A 86 12.77 41.98 19.40
CA GLU A 86 13.18 41.20 20.57
C GLU A 86 14.00 39.97 20.14
N PRO A 87 14.96 39.49 20.96
CA PRO A 87 15.73 38.27 20.63
C PRO A 87 14.82 37.05 20.41
N ILE A 88 15.14 36.24 19.40
CA ILE A 88 14.41 35.01 19.09
C ILE A 88 14.54 34.01 20.25
N THR A 89 13.43 33.46 20.72
CA THR A 89 13.39 32.50 21.84
C THR A 89 12.86 31.11 21.42
N ASP A 90 12.85 30.16 22.36
CA ASP A 90 12.52 28.74 22.14
C ASP A 90 11.04 28.44 21.83
N ASP A 91 10.18 29.44 21.74
CA ASP A 91 8.81 29.35 21.22
C ASP A 91 8.68 29.69 19.72
N SER A 92 9.75 30.21 19.08
CA SER A 92 9.74 30.50 17.64
C SER A 92 9.62 29.25 16.78
N THR A 93 8.56 29.17 15.97
CA THR A 93 8.37 28.10 14.99
C THR A 93 9.41 28.14 13.87
N ASN A 94 9.96 29.32 13.57
CA ASN A 94 11.01 29.48 12.56
C ASN A 94 12.36 29.01 13.09
N LEU A 95 12.67 29.25 14.37
CA LEU A 95 13.83 28.64 15.05
C LEU A 95 13.74 27.11 15.01
N HIS A 96 12.59 26.56 15.37
CA HIS A 96 12.35 25.11 15.34
C HIS A 96 12.53 24.53 13.92
N LYS A 97 11.94 25.18 12.90
CA LYS A 97 12.12 24.83 11.48
C LYS A 97 13.60 24.87 11.08
N PHE A 98 14.31 25.96 11.39
CA PHE A 98 15.73 26.13 11.12
C PHE A 98 16.59 25.02 11.73
N SER A 99 16.41 24.75 13.03
CA SER A 99 17.16 23.73 13.77
C SER A 99 17.02 22.34 13.15
N TYR A 100 15.80 21.92 12.78
CA TYR A 100 15.58 20.64 12.12
C TYR A 100 16.18 20.57 10.71
N LYS A 101 16.14 21.66 9.93
CA LYS A 101 16.71 21.69 8.57
C LYS A 101 18.24 21.66 8.61
N LEU A 102 18.86 22.37 9.55
CA LEU A 102 20.31 22.35 9.74
C LEU A 102 20.79 20.99 10.28
N GLU A 103 20.08 20.40 11.25
CA GLU A 103 20.36 19.04 11.76
C GLU A 103 20.28 18.00 10.64
N TYR A 104 19.26 18.08 9.77
CA TYR A 104 19.16 17.20 8.60
C TYR A 104 20.38 17.33 7.68
N LEU A 105 20.82 18.55 7.34
CA LEU A 105 22.00 18.73 6.49
C LEU A 105 23.27 18.19 7.16
N LEU A 106 23.42 18.38 8.48
CA LEU A 106 24.54 17.88 9.29
C LEU A 106 24.59 16.34 9.40
N GLN A 107 23.46 15.66 9.20
CA GLN A 107 23.37 14.20 9.14
C GLN A 107 23.32 13.65 7.70
N PHE A 108 23.02 14.48 6.69
CA PHE A 108 22.88 14.03 5.31
C PHE A 108 24.21 13.54 4.70
N ASP A 109 24.21 12.27 4.27
CA ASP A 109 25.38 11.58 3.72
C ASP A 109 26.57 11.54 4.73
N GLN A 110 26.30 11.63 6.04
CA GLN A 110 27.30 11.49 7.10
C GLN A 110 27.79 10.04 7.20
N LYS A 111 29.09 9.86 7.42
CA LYS A 111 29.71 8.56 7.68
C LYS A 111 29.45 8.13 9.12
N GLU A 112 28.79 7.00 9.28
CA GLU A 112 28.52 6.43 10.61
C GLU A 112 29.83 6.09 11.34
N LYS A 113 29.92 6.55 12.60
CA LYS A 113 31.07 6.32 13.48
C LYS A 113 30.59 6.05 14.90
N THR A 114 31.36 5.25 15.62
CA THR A 114 31.16 4.95 17.04
C THR A 114 32.44 5.27 17.83
N THR A 115 32.32 5.34 19.16
CA THR A 115 33.48 5.20 20.04
C THR A 115 33.83 3.71 20.25
N PHE A 116 35.02 3.44 20.81
CA PHE A 116 35.41 2.11 21.30
C PHE A 116 34.39 1.48 22.27
N LEU A 117 33.65 2.30 23.02
CA LEU A 117 32.56 1.88 23.93
C LEU A 117 31.19 1.79 23.23
N GLY A 118 31.14 1.62 21.91
CA GLY A 118 29.92 1.47 21.11
C GLY A 118 29.05 2.73 20.97
N THR A 119 29.27 3.79 21.75
CA THR A 119 28.44 5.01 21.68
C THR A 119 28.47 5.63 20.28
N LYS A 120 27.29 5.83 19.69
CA LYS A 120 27.14 6.45 18.36
C LYS A 120 27.62 7.90 18.41
N LYS A 121 28.55 8.22 17.51
CA LYS A 121 28.96 9.59 17.25
C LYS A 121 28.03 10.24 16.24
N ASP A 122 28.00 11.57 16.23
CA ASP A 122 27.18 12.36 15.30
C ASP A 122 27.90 13.68 14.96
N TYR A 123 27.23 14.66 14.35
CA TYR A 123 27.81 15.92 13.90
C TYR A 123 28.48 16.76 15.01
N TRP A 124 28.17 16.51 16.29
CA TRP A 124 28.94 17.02 17.44
C TRP A 124 30.41 16.57 17.41
N ASP A 125 30.66 15.29 17.12
CA ASP A 125 32.01 14.74 17.05
C ASP A 125 32.77 15.27 15.83
N TYR A 126 32.07 15.54 14.71
CA TYR A 126 32.62 16.29 13.58
C TYR A 126 33.05 17.71 13.99
N PHE A 127 32.19 18.47 14.67
CA PHE A 127 32.55 19.78 15.21
C PHE A 127 33.70 19.71 16.21
N HIS A 128 33.74 18.67 17.05
CA HIS A 128 34.84 18.44 17.98
C HIS A 128 36.17 18.18 17.26
N ASP A 129 36.19 17.25 16.30
CA ASP A 129 37.40 16.88 15.55
C ASP A 129 37.94 18.05 14.70
N CYS A 130 37.04 18.86 14.14
CA CYS A 130 37.39 20.08 13.42
C CYS A 130 37.93 21.20 14.34
N LEU A 131 37.26 21.48 15.47
CA LEU A 131 37.44 22.72 16.21
C LEU A 131 38.24 22.60 17.51
N ALA A 132 38.29 21.44 18.17
CA ALA A 132 38.87 21.32 19.52
C ALA A 132 40.35 21.77 19.60
N LYS A 133 41.10 21.58 18.50
CA LYS A 133 42.50 21.97 18.35
C LYS A 133 42.70 23.43 17.91
N ILE A 134 41.64 24.14 17.50
CA ILE A 134 41.69 25.52 17.00
C ILE A 134 41.47 26.48 18.16
N LYS A 135 42.52 27.21 18.56
CA LYS A 135 42.47 28.23 19.61
C LYS A 135 41.50 29.35 19.20
N GLY A 136 40.54 29.69 20.05
CA GLY A 136 39.53 30.74 19.82
C GLY A 136 38.24 30.26 19.14
N ALA A 137 38.25 29.08 18.50
CA ALA A 137 37.03 28.44 17.98
C ALA A 137 36.48 27.35 18.94
N ASN A 138 37.26 26.93 19.93
CA ASN A 138 36.90 25.84 20.85
C ASN A 138 36.12 26.27 22.11
N ASP A 139 35.63 27.51 22.19
CA ASP A 139 34.84 27.99 23.35
C ASP A 139 33.54 27.22 23.52
N GLY A 140 32.75 27.07 22.44
CA GLY A 140 31.51 26.28 22.46
C GLY A 140 31.77 24.80 22.73
N ILE A 141 32.90 24.26 22.26
CA ILE A 141 33.33 22.88 22.54
C ILE A 141 33.60 22.68 24.05
N ARG A 142 34.22 23.67 24.70
CA ARG A 142 34.44 23.65 26.16
C ARG A 142 33.14 23.83 26.94
N PHE A 143 32.30 24.76 26.51
CA PHE A 143 30.99 25.01 27.14
C PHE A 143 30.10 23.77 27.11
N VAL A 144 29.87 23.15 25.94
CA VAL A 144 29.01 21.96 25.83
C VAL A 144 29.57 20.77 26.62
N LYS A 145 30.89 20.60 26.71
CA LYS A 145 31.51 19.58 27.58
C LYS A 145 31.31 19.82 29.09
N SER A 146 30.90 21.03 29.52
CA SER A 146 30.54 21.33 30.91
C SER A 146 29.05 21.08 31.24
N ILE A 147 28.27 20.59 30.28
CA ILE A 147 26.86 20.23 30.46
C ILE A 147 26.77 18.72 30.70
N THR A 148 26.88 18.33 31.96
CA THR A 148 26.85 16.94 32.45
C THR A 148 25.51 16.22 32.23
N GLU A 149 24.43 16.98 32.00
CA GLU A 149 23.09 16.48 31.72
C GLU A 149 22.99 15.83 30.34
N LEU A 150 23.82 16.26 29.37
CA LEU A 150 23.80 15.78 27.99
C LEU A 150 24.60 14.49 27.85
N LYS A 151 23.92 13.38 27.61
CA LYS A 151 24.49 12.03 27.55
C LYS A 151 24.93 11.66 26.14
N THR A 152 24.13 11.97 25.11
CA THR A 152 24.41 11.59 23.72
C THR A 152 25.34 12.57 23.00
N SER A 153 25.88 12.20 21.83
CA SER A 153 26.52 13.16 20.92
C SER A 153 25.49 14.05 20.20
N LEU A 154 24.27 13.56 19.95
CA LEU A 154 23.21 14.33 19.31
C LEU A 154 22.79 15.53 20.17
N GLY A 155 22.45 15.32 21.44
CA GLY A 155 22.09 16.40 22.37
C GLY A 155 23.21 17.42 22.60
N LYS A 156 24.48 16.97 22.59
CA LYS A 156 25.66 17.86 22.59
C LYS A 156 25.75 18.68 21.29
N GLY A 157 25.43 18.08 20.15
CA GLY A 157 25.37 18.78 18.85
C GLY A 157 24.31 19.87 18.84
N ARG A 158 23.10 19.55 19.32
CA ARG A 158 22.00 20.51 19.48
C ARG A 158 22.38 21.66 20.41
N ALA A 159 22.98 21.36 21.57
CA ALA A 159 23.49 22.37 22.48
C ALA A 159 24.58 23.26 21.87
N PHE A 160 25.45 22.70 21.01
CA PHE A 160 26.50 23.44 20.31
C PHE A 160 25.94 24.38 19.23
N ILE A 161 24.94 23.95 18.47
CA ILE A 161 24.23 24.82 17.51
C ILE A 161 23.57 25.99 18.26
N ARG A 162 22.84 25.71 19.34
CA ARG A 162 22.17 26.72 20.18
C ARG A 162 23.16 27.73 20.77
N TYR A 163 24.27 27.25 21.33
CA TYR A 163 25.36 28.12 21.79
C TYR A 163 25.90 29.02 20.66
N SER A 164 26.06 28.48 19.45
CA SER A 164 26.61 29.20 18.30
C SER A 164 25.67 30.28 17.73
N LEU A 165 24.35 30.10 17.90
CA LEU A 165 23.33 31.12 17.62
C LEU A 165 23.40 32.26 18.64
N VAL A 166 23.34 31.96 19.94
CA VAL A 166 23.43 32.96 21.04
C VAL A 166 24.68 33.84 20.93
N HIS A 167 25.79 33.28 20.44
CA HIS A 167 27.07 33.98 20.30
C HIS A 167 27.33 34.61 18.93
N GLN A 168 26.39 34.52 17.97
CA GLN A 168 26.50 35.04 16.60
C GLN A 168 27.81 34.60 15.91
N ARG A 169 28.00 33.28 15.81
CA ARG A 169 29.17 32.64 15.16
C ARG A 169 28.82 31.36 14.38
N LEU A 170 27.54 31.04 14.14
CA LEU A 170 27.19 29.74 13.54
C LEU A 170 27.74 29.58 12.12
N ALA A 171 27.69 30.64 11.31
CA ALA A 171 28.30 30.69 9.98
C ALA A 171 29.82 30.51 10.05
N ASP A 172 30.51 31.34 10.85
CA ASP A 172 31.96 31.29 11.07
C ASP A 172 32.42 29.88 11.51
N THR A 173 31.67 29.27 12.43
CA THR A 173 31.95 27.97 13.03
C THR A 173 31.80 26.84 12.03
N LEU A 174 30.71 26.82 11.25
CA LEU A 174 30.51 25.82 10.20
C LEU A 174 31.52 26.01 9.06
N GLN A 175 31.79 27.24 8.63
CA GLN A 175 32.82 27.54 7.62
C GLN A 175 34.19 27.05 8.06
N GLN A 176 34.57 27.28 9.32
CA GLN A 176 35.85 26.83 9.89
C GLN A 176 36.00 25.30 9.87
N CYS A 177 34.89 24.55 10.04
CA CYS A 177 34.87 23.08 9.87
C CYS A 177 35.02 22.67 8.40
N LEU A 178 34.29 23.32 7.49
CA LEU A 178 34.29 23.00 6.06
C LEU A 178 35.63 23.31 5.38
N MET A 179 36.36 24.32 5.85
CA MET A 179 37.74 24.58 5.45
C MET A 179 38.70 23.42 5.80
N ASN A 180 38.37 22.61 6.82
CA ASN A 180 39.07 21.36 7.11
C ASN A 180 38.53 20.24 6.22
N GLN A 181 38.84 20.33 4.92
CA GLN A 181 38.34 19.39 3.90
C GLN A 181 38.74 17.93 4.18
N ARG A 182 39.89 17.69 4.84
CA ARG A 182 40.32 16.34 5.25
C ARG A 182 39.33 15.74 6.25
N VAL A 183 39.15 16.37 7.41
CA VAL A 183 38.21 15.89 8.45
C VAL A 183 36.78 15.87 7.91
N THR A 184 36.36 16.84 7.09
CA THR A 184 35.05 16.80 6.43
C THR A 184 34.92 15.61 5.47
N SER A 185 35.96 15.25 4.73
CA SER A 185 35.97 14.04 3.89
C SER A 185 36.05 12.73 4.70
N ASP A 186 36.63 12.75 5.90
CA ASP A 186 36.60 11.62 6.84
C ASP A 186 35.21 11.42 7.45
N TRP A 187 34.40 12.48 7.55
CA TRP A 187 33.09 12.52 8.20
C TRP A 187 31.88 12.44 7.26
N TYR A 188 32.04 12.72 5.96
CA TYR A 188 30.94 12.70 4.98
C TYR A 188 31.26 11.89 3.71
N TYR A 189 30.22 11.40 3.05
CA TYR A 189 30.26 10.81 1.71
C TYR A 189 29.97 11.88 0.63
N ALA A 190 30.18 11.52 -0.64
CA ALA A 190 30.34 12.46 -1.75
C ALA A 190 29.05 13.21 -2.20
N ARG A 191 27.86 12.82 -1.71
CA ARG A 191 26.60 13.53 -2.03
C ARG A 191 26.33 14.66 -1.03
N SER A 192 27.00 14.66 0.13
CA SER A 192 26.90 15.70 1.16
C SER A 192 27.13 17.09 0.56
N PRO A 193 26.30 18.11 0.90
CA PRO A 193 26.51 19.47 0.41
C PRO A 193 27.84 20.06 0.89
N PHE A 194 28.36 19.58 2.02
CA PHE A 194 29.62 20.04 2.62
C PHE A 194 30.86 19.71 1.79
N LEU A 195 30.80 18.66 0.96
CA LEU A 195 31.88 18.29 0.02
C LEU A 195 31.67 18.87 -1.39
N LYS A 196 30.57 19.59 -1.64
CA LYS A 196 30.25 20.25 -2.90
C LYS A 196 30.43 21.78 -2.75
N PRO A 197 31.54 22.39 -3.21
CA PRO A 197 31.86 23.79 -2.92
C PRO A 197 30.76 24.81 -3.26
N HIS A 198 29.97 24.56 -4.30
CA HIS A 198 28.87 25.43 -4.70
C HIS A 198 27.66 25.37 -3.74
N LEU A 199 27.44 24.25 -3.04
CA LEU A 199 26.38 24.14 -2.01
C LEU A 199 26.90 24.57 -0.63
N SER A 200 28.15 24.26 -0.30
CA SER A 200 28.71 24.65 1.00
C SER A 200 28.92 26.15 1.14
N VAL A 201 29.35 26.86 0.08
CA VAL A 201 29.41 28.33 0.07
C VAL A 201 28.00 28.95 0.13
N ASP A 202 27.02 28.38 -0.58
CA ASP A 202 25.63 28.84 -0.61
C ASP A 202 24.95 28.76 0.78
N ILE A 203 25.03 27.60 1.43
CA ILE A 203 24.53 27.40 2.81
C ILE A 203 25.21 28.35 3.80
N ILE A 204 26.54 28.51 3.71
CA ILE A 204 27.30 29.42 4.59
C ILE A 204 26.91 30.89 4.35
N SER A 205 26.68 31.29 3.10
CA SER A 205 26.29 32.66 2.75
C SER A 205 24.96 33.05 3.39
N HIS A 206 23.97 32.14 3.37
CA HIS A 206 22.69 32.38 4.05
C HIS A 206 22.84 32.34 5.58
N LEU A 207 23.62 31.41 6.13
CA LEU A 207 23.86 31.35 7.59
C LEU A 207 24.50 32.64 8.16
N TYR A 208 25.21 33.43 7.35
CA TYR A 208 25.74 34.73 7.78
C TYR A 208 24.66 35.76 8.10
N GLU A 209 23.45 35.67 7.54
CA GLU A 209 22.32 36.55 7.90
C GLU A 209 21.94 36.41 9.38
N LEU A 210 22.09 35.20 9.96
CA LEU A 210 21.81 34.96 11.37
C LEU A 210 22.86 35.56 12.32
N ASN A 211 24.00 36.06 11.84
CA ASN A 211 24.95 36.78 12.68
C ASN A 211 24.44 38.20 13.04
N GLU A 212 23.43 38.74 12.36
CA GLU A 212 22.76 40.01 12.72
C GLU A 212 21.58 39.80 13.69
N VAL A 213 21.08 38.56 13.81
CA VAL A 213 19.94 38.17 14.66
C VAL A 213 20.40 37.89 16.09
N GLN A 214 19.63 38.32 17.10
CA GLN A 214 19.87 37.96 18.49
C GLN A 214 18.98 36.78 18.90
N PHE A 215 19.52 35.87 19.71
CA PHE A 215 18.83 34.66 20.17
C PHE A 215 18.97 34.53 21.70
N ASP A 216 17.85 34.37 22.41
CA ASP A 216 17.82 34.03 23.84
C ASP A 216 17.31 32.60 24.03
N VAL A 217 18.19 31.63 23.76
CA VAL A 217 17.86 30.20 23.68
C VAL A 217 18.70 29.36 24.65
N ALA A 218 18.04 28.67 25.59
CA ALA A 218 18.72 28.05 26.72
C ALA A 218 19.46 26.75 26.33
N SER A 219 20.77 26.66 26.58
CA SER A 219 21.53 25.41 26.34
C SER A 219 21.37 24.35 27.45
N ARG A 220 20.59 24.63 28.50
CA ARG A 220 20.28 23.72 29.63
C ARG A 220 18.78 23.83 29.95
N GLY A 221 18.24 22.88 30.73
CA GLY A 221 16.85 22.90 31.18
C GLY A 221 15.82 22.37 30.16
N HIS A 222 16.28 21.82 29.03
CA HIS A 222 15.51 21.04 28.07
C HIS A 222 16.25 19.72 27.80
N ASP A 223 15.52 18.64 27.54
CA ASP A 223 16.11 17.34 27.18
C ASP A 223 16.48 17.34 25.69
N LEU A 224 17.68 17.86 25.39
CA LEU A 224 18.22 17.92 24.04
C LEU A 224 18.65 16.55 23.51
N ASP A 225 18.88 15.56 24.37
CA ASP A 225 19.13 14.18 23.93
C ASP A 225 17.87 13.60 23.27
N ALA A 226 16.69 13.91 23.80
CA ALA A 226 15.41 13.55 23.20
C ALA A 226 15.05 14.43 21.98
N SER A 227 14.85 15.73 22.17
CA SER A 227 14.24 16.59 21.13
C SER A 227 14.77 18.03 21.10
N TRP A 228 14.42 18.77 20.06
CA TRP A 228 14.55 20.22 20.07
C TRP A 228 13.48 20.86 20.98
N PRO A 229 13.76 22.02 21.60
CA PRO A 229 12.75 22.77 22.36
C PRO A 229 11.62 23.30 21.46
N THR A 230 10.40 23.28 21.99
CA THR A 230 9.17 23.73 21.32
C THR A 230 8.42 24.83 22.09
N PHE A 231 9.00 25.29 23.21
CA PHE A 231 8.47 26.39 24.02
C PHE A 231 9.57 27.04 24.84
N ALA A 232 9.46 28.36 25.00
CA ALA A 232 10.31 29.13 25.91
C ALA A 232 10.02 28.78 27.38
N ARG A 233 11.04 28.33 28.11
CA ARG A 233 10.98 28.20 29.57
C ARG A 233 11.03 29.60 30.19
N ARG A 234 9.87 30.26 30.28
CA ARG A 234 9.72 31.55 31.00
C ARG A 234 10.27 31.42 32.43
N THR A 235 11.39 32.09 32.69
CA THR A 235 11.95 32.23 34.03
C THR A 235 10.97 33.00 34.90
N LEU A 236 10.37 32.34 35.90
CA LEU A 236 9.38 32.93 36.80
C LEU A 236 10.03 33.89 37.82
N GLY A 237 10.51 35.03 37.33
CA GLY A 237 10.88 36.21 38.10
C GLY A 237 9.73 37.22 38.16
N SER A 238 9.52 37.84 39.32
CA SER A 238 8.39 38.74 39.62
C SER A 238 8.21 39.88 38.60
N ALA A 239 6.96 40.16 38.22
CA ALA A 239 6.58 41.10 37.15
C ALA A 239 6.86 42.60 37.42
N ASN A 240 7.51 42.96 38.53
CA ASN A 240 7.72 44.34 38.97
C ASN A 240 9.21 44.67 39.16
N SER A 241 10.01 44.70 38.07
CA SER A 241 11.31 45.39 38.08
C SER A 241 11.81 45.74 36.66
N PRO A 242 11.97 47.03 36.31
CA PRO A 242 12.45 47.45 34.99
C PRO A 242 13.99 47.34 34.90
N GLY A 243 14.51 46.11 34.89
CA GLY A 243 15.97 45.85 35.01
C GLY A 243 16.56 44.77 34.10
N HIS A 244 15.75 44.04 33.33
CA HIS A 244 16.23 42.93 32.49
C HIS A 244 16.21 43.27 31.00
N MET A 245 17.00 44.28 30.61
CA MET A 245 17.50 44.35 29.24
C MET A 245 18.48 43.19 29.02
N TRP A 246 18.19 42.33 28.04
CA TRP A 246 19.14 41.34 27.54
C TRP A 246 20.41 42.07 27.06
N ARG A 247 21.59 41.66 27.54
CA ARG A 247 22.87 42.26 27.13
C ARG A 247 23.57 41.32 26.14
N PRO A 248 23.93 41.80 24.94
CA PRO A 248 24.60 40.96 23.95
C PRO A 248 25.95 40.44 24.46
N PRO A 249 26.26 39.13 24.31
CA PRO A 249 27.55 38.55 24.68
C PRO A 249 28.71 39.26 23.99
N SER A 250 29.43 40.10 24.74
CA SER A 250 30.53 40.90 24.20
C SER A 250 31.66 40.00 23.67
N ARG A 251 32.12 40.27 22.44
CA ARG A 251 33.17 39.46 21.80
C ARG A 251 34.47 39.58 22.62
N SER A 252 34.85 38.46 23.25
CA SER A 252 35.98 38.21 24.16
C SER A 252 35.79 38.55 25.66
N SER A 253 35.73 37.50 26.48
CA SER A 253 36.01 37.45 27.93
C SER A 253 36.18 35.97 28.34
N SER A 254 36.94 35.67 29.40
CA SER A 254 37.24 34.29 29.83
C SER A 254 36.16 33.68 30.74
N ILE A 255 35.92 32.37 30.59
CA ILE A 255 34.87 31.61 31.30
C ILE A 255 35.31 31.26 32.73
N ASN A 256 35.41 32.27 33.61
CA ASN A 256 35.87 32.10 35.00
C ASN A 256 34.94 32.67 36.09
N SER A 257 33.75 33.20 35.72
CA SER A 257 32.92 34.02 36.63
C SER A 257 31.41 33.75 36.59
N LEU A 258 30.96 32.51 36.37
CA LEU A 258 29.53 32.13 36.37
C LEU A 258 29.18 30.94 37.30
N ALA A 259 29.98 30.71 38.35
CA ALA A 259 29.79 29.64 39.34
C ALA A 259 29.67 30.16 40.79
N SER A 260 29.11 31.36 41.01
CA SER A 260 29.11 32.01 42.33
C SER A 260 27.92 32.93 42.62
N THR A 261 26.69 32.43 42.43
CA THR A 261 25.47 33.13 42.90
C THR A 261 24.37 32.18 43.39
N TYR A 262 24.66 31.30 44.36
CA TYR A 262 23.60 30.61 45.14
C TYR A 262 24.06 30.08 46.50
N SER A 263 24.63 30.94 47.35
CA SER A 263 24.63 30.73 48.81
C SER A 263 24.92 32.03 49.56
N GLN A 264 23.88 32.70 50.07
CA GLN A 264 23.96 33.66 51.17
C GLN A 264 22.62 33.73 51.92
N GLN A 265 22.56 33.06 53.07
CA GLN A 265 21.73 33.46 54.21
C GLN A 265 22.37 32.90 55.49
N ALA A 266 23.23 33.72 56.10
CA ALA A 266 23.58 33.66 57.52
C ALA A 266 22.54 34.50 58.31
N PRO A 267 22.43 34.49 59.66
CA PRO A 267 23.52 34.41 60.66
C PRO A 267 23.22 33.33 61.77
N GLU A 268 23.88 33.18 62.93
CA GLU A 268 24.74 34.04 63.79
C GLU A 268 25.98 33.31 64.39
N PHE A 269 26.81 34.06 65.13
CA PHE A 269 28.09 33.70 65.80
C PHE A 269 27.89 33.22 67.27
N PRO A 270 28.93 32.95 68.11
CA PRO A 270 30.33 32.47 67.90
C PRO A 270 30.76 31.29 68.85
N SER A 271 32.03 30.83 68.75
CA SER A 271 33.01 30.62 69.88
C SER A 271 33.76 29.27 69.99
N SER A 272 35.04 29.25 69.55
CA SER A 272 36.21 28.52 70.13
C SER A 272 36.18 26.99 70.41
N PRO A 273 37.33 26.36 70.76
CA PRO A 273 38.74 26.77 70.59
C PRO A 273 39.60 25.73 69.82
N ASP A 274 40.78 26.14 69.34
CA ASP A 274 41.92 25.23 69.14
C ASP A 274 43.25 26.02 69.13
N TYR A 275 44.27 25.54 69.87
CA TYR A 275 45.70 25.89 69.79
C TYR A 275 46.47 25.22 70.94
N GLY A 276 47.59 24.54 70.68
CA GLY A 276 48.35 23.91 71.78
C GLY A 276 49.58 23.06 71.46
N GLN A 277 50.48 23.47 70.56
CA GLN A 277 51.76 22.76 70.40
C GLN A 277 52.93 23.71 70.09
N GLY A 278 53.91 23.76 71.00
CA GLY A 278 55.06 24.65 70.85
C GLY A 278 56.10 24.57 71.98
N LEU A 279 57.27 24.04 71.62
CA LEU A 279 58.60 24.21 72.26
C LEU A 279 58.92 23.53 73.60
N LEU A 280 60.13 22.96 73.57
CA LEU A 280 60.90 22.34 74.65
C LEU A 280 61.84 23.37 75.32
N ASN A 281 62.46 22.91 76.40
CA ASN A 281 63.73 23.37 77.00
C ASN A 281 63.74 24.57 77.98
N ASP A 282 64.78 24.48 78.82
CA ASP A 282 65.38 25.49 79.70
C ASP A 282 64.54 26.03 80.88
N LEU A 283 64.65 25.36 82.04
CA LEU A 283 65.29 25.91 83.25
C LEU A 283 65.08 25.00 84.48
N ASN A 284 66.02 24.09 84.72
CA ASN A 284 66.18 23.38 85.99
C ASN A 284 67.38 23.97 86.75
N GLU A 285 67.12 24.77 87.78
CA GLU A 285 68.01 24.94 88.95
C GLU A 285 67.36 25.85 90.03
N SER A 286 66.86 25.26 91.13
CA SER A 286 66.79 25.84 92.49
C SER A 286 66.04 24.92 93.45
N LEU A 287 66.76 24.30 94.39
CA LEU A 287 66.24 23.54 95.55
C LEU A 287 66.25 24.46 96.79
N PRO A 288 65.38 24.27 97.80
CA PRO A 288 65.71 23.28 98.84
C PRO A 288 64.54 22.48 99.46
N ALA A 289 64.93 21.35 100.07
CA ALA A 289 64.13 20.29 100.67
C ALA A 289 63.25 20.64 101.88
N CYS A 290 62.29 19.75 102.19
CA CYS A 290 62.13 19.20 103.55
C CYS A 290 61.27 17.91 103.60
N THR A 291 61.85 16.83 104.15
CA THR A 291 61.23 15.69 104.89
C THR A 291 60.13 14.81 104.27
N GLU A 292 60.07 13.57 104.77
CA GLU A 292 59.24 12.44 104.32
C GLU A 292 57.85 12.44 104.98
N ASP A 293 56.87 11.80 104.33
CA ASP A 293 55.76 11.16 105.04
C ASP A 293 55.32 9.89 104.29
N VAL A 294 55.44 8.72 104.93
CA VAL A 294 55.31 7.41 104.25
C VAL A 294 53.86 6.92 104.18
N SER A 295 53.00 7.28 105.15
CA SER A 295 51.62 6.74 105.21
C SER A 295 50.81 7.14 103.97
N THR A 296 50.92 8.39 103.51
CA THR A 296 50.17 8.88 102.36
C THR A 296 50.47 8.12 101.06
N VAL A 297 51.67 7.51 100.95
CA VAL A 297 52.05 6.66 99.81
C VAL A 297 51.42 5.27 99.92
N GLU A 298 51.26 4.73 101.14
CA GLU A 298 50.59 3.44 101.37
C GLU A 298 49.06 3.57 101.22
N ASP A 299 48.47 4.66 101.73
CA ASP A 299 47.03 4.96 101.59
C ASP A 299 46.62 5.10 100.10
N LEU A 300 47.38 5.88 99.31
CA LEU A 300 47.15 6.03 97.86
C LEU A 300 47.32 4.70 97.09
N ARG A 301 48.18 3.79 97.58
CA ARG A 301 48.38 2.47 96.98
C ARG A 301 47.19 1.56 97.24
N LEU A 302 46.65 1.59 98.46
CA LEU A 302 45.43 0.88 98.86
C LEU A 302 44.19 1.40 98.12
N GLU A 303 44.11 2.70 97.86
CA GLU A 303 43.04 3.30 97.05
C GLU A 303 43.18 2.92 95.56
N LEU A 304 44.40 2.87 95.02
CA LEU A 304 44.67 2.38 93.66
C LEU A 304 44.31 0.89 93.50
N ASP A 305 44.72 0.03 94.44
CA ASP A 305 44.38 -1.40 94.42
C ASP A 305 42.85 -1.62 94.48
N GLN A 306 42.12 -0.84 95.27
CA GLN A 306 40.66 -0.84 95.27
C GLN A 306 40.05 -0.31 93.96
N SER A 307 40.68 0.67 93.32
CA SER A 307 40.25 1.21 92.02
C SER A 307 40.45 0.18 90.90
N GLU A 308 41.58 -0.53 90.88
CA GLU A 308 41.81 -1.63 89.94
C GLU A 308 40.80 -2.77 90.13
N LEU A 309 40.48 -3.14 91.37
CA LEU A 309 39.46 -4.15 91.67
C LEU A 309 38.09 -3.75 91.12
N LYS A 310 37.63 -2.52 91.40
CA LYS A 310 36.37 -1.99 90.85
C LYS A 310 36.39 -1.92 89.32
N GLN A 311 37.54 -1.61 88.71
CA GLN A 311 37.69 -1.59 87.25
C GLN A 311 37.60 -2.99 86.65
N ARG A 312 38.14 -4.03 87.31
CA ARG A 312 37.97 -5.44 86.91
C ARG A 312 36.52 -5.88 87.05
N GLU A 313 35.86 -5.61 88.20
CA GLU A 313 34.44 -5.91 88.41
C GLU A 313 33.52 -5.23 87.36
N LEU A 314 33.82 -3.99 86.96
CA LEU A 314 33.09 -3.29 85.91
C LEU A 314 33.33 -3.87 84.51
N LEU A 315 34.54 -4.35 84.21
CA LEU A 315 34.83 -5.02 82.94
C LEU A 315 34.09 -6.36 82.84
N ASP A 316 34.11 -7.18 83.90
CA ASP A 316 33.33 -8.42 83.97
C ASP A 316 31.82 -8.14 83.81
N LYS A 317 31.32 -7.05 84.40
CA LYS A 317 29.92 -6.60 84.25
C LYS A 317 29.57 -6.22 82.81
N VAL A 318 30.48 -5.54 82.12
CA VAL A 318 30.31 -5.15 80.71
C VAL A 318 30.39 -6.38 79.79
N GLN A 319 31.27 -7.34 80.07
CA GLN A 319 31.31 -8.60 79.32
C GLN A 319 30.01 -9.39 79.50
N GLN A 320 29.52 -9.57 80.73
CA GLN A 320 28.27 -10.27 81.00
C GLN A 320 27.07 -9.63 80.25
N LEU A 321 26.96 -8.30 80.28
CA LEU A 321 25.93 -7.57 79.52
C LEU A 321 26.11 -7.70 77.99
N GLY A 322 27.36 -7.84 77.52
CA GLY A 322 27.67 -8.11 76.12
C GLY A 322 27.21 -9.50 75.64
N GLU A 323 27.36 -10.50 76.51
CA GLU A 323 26.91 -11.89 76.33
C GLU A 323 25.37 -11.98 76.37
N GLU A 324 24.72 -11.42 77.40
CA GLU A 324 23.25 -11.33 77.48
C GLU A 324 22.66 -10.61 76.25
N ALA A 325 23.28 -9.52 75.80
CA ALA A 325 22.86 -8.83 74.58
C ALA A 325 23.12 -9.63 73.30
N ALA A 326 24.07 -10.58 73.28
CA ALA A 326 24.30 -11.48 72.16
C ALA A 326 23.22 -12.58 72.08
N GLU A 327 22.84 -13.15 73.22
CA GLU A 327 21.72 -14.11 73.30
C GLU A 327 20.40 -13.47 72.85
N LEU A 328 20.10 -12.26 73.33
CA LEU A 328 18.91 -11.51 72.92
C LEU A 328 18.89 -11.20 71.41
N ARG A 329 20.05 -10.88 70.80
CA ARG A 329 20.16 -10.74 69.34
C ARG A 329 19.90 -12.07 68.62
N GLY A 330 20.39 -13.20 69.14
CA GLY A 330 20.10 -14.54 68.62
C GLY A 330 18.60 -14.88 68.64
N VAL A 331 17.92 -14.60 69.75
CA VAL A 331 16.47 -14.79 69.88
C VAL A 331 15.69 -13.93 68.89
N VAL A 332 16.08 -12.66 68.69
CA VAL A 332 15.44 -11.78 67.69
C VAL A 332 15.60 -12.31 66.27
N VAL A 333 16.79 -12.82 65.90
CA VAL A 333 17.03 -13.41 64.57
C VAL A 333 16.18 -14.67 64.35
N GLU A 334 16.06 -15.55 65.35
CA GLU A 334 15.24 -16.76 65.24
C GLU A 334 13.73 -16.44 65.18
N LEU A 335 13.26 -15.44 65.94
CA LEU A 335 11.88 -14.97 65.84
C LEU A 335 11.56 -14.32 64.49
N GLN A 336 12.50 -13.53 63.93
CA GLN A 336 12.37 -12.98 62.57
C GLN A 336 12.28 -14.12 61.55
N ARG A 337 13.16 -15.13 61.63
CA ARG A 337 13.14 -16.29 60.74
C ARG A 337 11.82 -17.08 60.82
N GLN A 338 11.22 -17.20 62.00
CA GLN A 338 9.91 -17.84 62.17
C GLN A 338 8.76 -16.99 61.59
N LEU A 339 8.84 -15.66 61.71
CA LEU A 339 7.89 -14.73 61.09
C LEU A 339 7.96 -14.79 59.56
N ASP A 340 9.16 -14.73 58.98
CA ASP A 340 9.39 -14.76 57.53
C ASP A 340 8.84 -16.05 56.90
N VAL A 341 9.09 -17.21 57.54
CA VAL A 341 8.54 -18.51 57.12
C VAL A 341 7.01 -18.53 57.21
N SER A 342 6.42 -17.90 58.23
CA SER A 342 4.97 -17.83 58.41
C SER A 342 4.30 -16.93 57.35
N LEU A 343 4.91 -15.79 57.03
CA LEU A 343 4.44 -14.88 55.97
C LEU A 343 4.53 -15.55 54.60
N ALA A 344 5.66 -16.19 54.26
CA ALA A 344 5.82 -16.91 52.99
C ALA A 344 4.81 -18.07 52.83
N ALA A 345 4.44 -18.73 53.93
CA ALA A 345 3.37 -19.74 53.92
C ALA A 345 1.98 -19.12 53.67
N GLN A 346 1.70 -17.96 54.28
CA GLN A 346 0.43 -17.24 54.11
C GLN A 346 0.26 -16.67 52.68
N GLU A 347 1.31 -16.08 52.11
CA GLU A 347 1.32 -15.60 50.72
C GLU A 347 1.04 -16.73 49.73
N LYS A 348 1.69 -17.89 49.92
CA LYS A 348 1.48 -19.09 49.10
C LYS A 348 0.07 -19.67 49.23
N GLN A 349 -0.55 -19.56 50.41
CA GLN A 349 -1.95 -19.94 50.58
C GLN A 349 -2.91 -18.98 49.86
N LEU A 350 -2.59 -17.67 49.84
CA LEU A 350 -3.36 -16.67 49.11
C LEU A 350 -3.22 -16.81 47.59
N SER A 351 -2.01 -17.10 47.08
CA SER A 351 -1.80 -17.31 45.63
C SER A 351 -2.60 -18.53 45.12
N LEU A 352 -2.51 -19.66 45.84
CA LEU A 352 -3.29 -20.88 45.53
C LEU A 352 -4.81 -20.63 45.60
N GLN A 353 -5.29 -19.80 46.54
CA GLN A 353 -6.72 -19.44 46.59
C GLN A 353 -7.13 -18.52 45.43
N GLY A 354 -6.23 -17.67 44.92
CA GLY A 354 -6.42 -16.89 43.71
C GLY A 354 -6.48 -17.76 42.46
N GLU A 355 -5.52 -18.66 42.29
CA GLU A 355 -5.47 -19.64 41.20
C GLU A 355 -6.73 -20.51 41.16
N LEU A 356 -7.17 -21.04 42.30
CA LEU A 356 -8.34 -21.91 42.36
C LEU A 356 -9.66 -21.17 42.03
N LYS A 357 -9.78 -19.88 42.36
CA LYS A 357 -10.86 -19.01 41.86
C LYS A 357 -10.77 -18.78 40.36
N GLY A 358 -9.56 -18.55 39.83
CA GLY A 358 -9.32 -18.38 38.40
C GLY A 358 -9.64 -19.65 37.58
N LEU A 359 -9.30 -20.82 38.10
CA LEU A 359 -9.65 -22.12 37.50
C LEU A 359 -11.16 -22.33 37.49
N LYS A 360 -11.87 -22.06 38.60
CA LYS A 360 -13.34 -22.15 38.64
C LYS A 360 -14.01 -21.20 37.65
N GLY A 361 -13.52 -19.96 37.52
CA GLY A 361 -14.03 -19.00 36.53
C GLY A 361 -13.81 -19.46 35.07
N ARG A 362 -12.73 -20.22 34.80
CA ARG A 362 -12.48 -20.86 33.50
C ARG A 362 -13.37 -22.08 33.27
N GLU A 363 -13.61 -22.90 34.28
CA GLU A 363 -14.56 -24.03 34.22
C GLU A 363 -15.99 -23.56 33.92
N GLU A 364 -16.45 -22.51 34.60
CA GLU A 364 -17.74 -21.85 34.36
C GLU A 364 -17.82 -21.16 32.99
N ALA A 365 -16.69 -20.78 32.37
CA ALA A 365 -16.63 -20.26 31.01
C ALA A 365 -16.70 -21.38 29.96
N LEU A 366 -15.81 -22.37 30.06
CA LEU A 366 -15.78 -23.54 29.18
C LEU A 366 -17.12 -24.30 29.17
N SER A 367 -17.81 -24.35 30.31
CA SER A 367 -19.17 -24.94 30.40
C SER A 367 -20.18 -24.19 29.51
N ARG A 368 -20.17 -22.86 29.54
CA ARG A 368 -21.03 -22.01 28.69
C ARG A 368 -20.66 -22.11 27.21
N ASP A 369 -19.37 -22.18 26.91
CA ASP A 369 -18.89 -22.31 25.53
C ASP A 369 -19.27 -23.69 24.93
N VAL A 370 -19.19 -24.76 25.73
CA VAL A 370 -19.67 -26.10 25.35
C VAL A 370 -21.20 -26.13 25.15
N GLU A 371 -21.98 -25.41 25.95
CA GLU A 371 -23.43 -25.28 25.73
C GLU A 371 -23.77 -24.47 24.46
N ALA A 372 -23.02 -23.40 24.19
CA ALA A 372 -23.16 -22.61 22.96
C ALA A 372 -22.77 -23.43 21.71
N LEU A 373 -21.71 -24.24 21.79
CA LEU A 373 -21.32 -25.17 20.71
C LEU A 373 -22.40 -26.23 20.46
N ARG A 374 -22.97 -26.84 21.50
CA ARG A 374 -24.11 -27.78 21.38
C ARG A 374 -25.37 -27.12 20.82
N ALA A 375 -25.57 -25.82 21.05
CA ALA A 375 -26.67 -25.07 20.44
C ALA A 375 -26.40 -24.81 18.93
N ARG A 376 -25.17 -24.43 18.55
CA ARG A 376 -24.73 -24.29 17.14
C ARG A 376 -24.84 -25.63 16.39
N GLU A 377 -24.44 -26.72 17.03
CA GLU A 377 -24.52 -28.09 16.51
C GLU A 377 -25.96 -28.46 16.14
N ARG A 378 -26.91 -28.36 17.07
CA ARG A 378 -28.35 -28.61 16.82
C ARG A 378 -28.94 -27.71 15.74
N ALA A 379 -28.49 -26.45 15.65
CA ALA A 379 -28.90 -25.56 14.57
C ALA A 379 -28.36 -26.04 13.21
N THR A 380 -27.10 -26.49 13.14
CA THR A 380 -26.54 -27.08 11.91
C THR A 380 -27.18 -28.43 11.54
N GLU A 381 -27.58 -29.26 12.51
CA GLU A 381 -28.37 -30.47 12.23
C GLU A 381 -29.72 -30.12 11.60
N ALA A 382 -30.37 -29.04 12.05
CA ALA A 382 -31.63 -28.56 11.48
C ALA A 382 -31.44 -27.97 10.07
N GLU A 383 -30.39 -27.17 9.84
CA GLU A 383 -29.99 -26.71 8.50
C GLU A 383 -29.75 -27.91 7.56
N GLN A 384 -29.01 -28.93 8.03
CA GLN A 384 -28.70 -30.13 7.25
C GLN A 384 -29.96 -30.93 6.87
N ARG A 385 -30.90 -31.14 7.80
CA ARG A 385 -32.18 -31.82 7.48
C ARG A 385 -32.99 -31.06 6.44
N LEU A 386 -33.10 -29.74 6.58
CA LEU A 386 -33.81 -28.89 5.61
C LEU A 386 -33.12 -28.92 4.22
N LEU A 387 -31.79 -28.96 4.18
CA LEU A 387 -31.04 -29.12 2.94
C LEU A 387 -31.20 -30.52 2.33
N GLN A 388 -31.30 -31.57 3.15
CA GLN A 388 -31.53 -32.94 2.71
C GLN A 388 -32.95 -33.14 2.13
N GLU A 389 -33.97 -32.51 2.73
CA GLU A 389 -35.33 -32.44 2.18
C GLU A 389 -35.38 -31.67 0.86
N LYS A 390 -34.70 -30.50 0.78
CA LYS A 390 -34.56 -29.73 -0.47
C LYS A 390 -33.83 -30.53 -1.56
N LEU A 391 -32.79 -31.30 -1.19
CA LEU A 391 -32.05 -32.15 -2.12
C LEU A 391 -32.94 -33.27 -2.65
N ALA A 392 -33.64 -34.03 -1.80
CA ALA A 392 -34.56 -35.08 -2.23
C ALA A 392 -35.68 -34.54 -3.14
N ALA A 393 -36.19 -33.34 -2.86
CA ALA A 393 -37.16 -32.66 -3.71
C ALA A 393 -36.58 -32.19 -5.07
N ALA A 394 -35.28 -31.90 -5.15
CA ALA A 394 -34.58 -31.58 -6.38
C ALA A 394 -34.23 -32.86 -7.19
N GLU A 395 -33.82 -33.92 -6.51
CA GLU A 395 -33.57 -35.25 -7.09
C GLU A 395 -34.85 -35.82 -7.71
N GLY A 396 -35.99 -35.73 -7.02
CA GLY A 396 -37.30 -36.11 -7.57
C GLY A 396 -37.66 -35.35 -8.85
N LYS A 397 -37.39 -34.04 -8.90
CA LYS A 397 -37.58 -33.22 -10.12
C LYS A 397 -36.59 -33.57 -11.22
N ASN A 398 -35.34 -33.88 -10.89
CA ASN A 398 -34.35 -34.33 -11.86
C ASN A 398 -34.73 -35.70 -12.45
N LEU A 399 -35.25 -36.63 -11.65
CA LEU A 399 -35.79 -37.90 -12.14
C LEU A 399 -37.00 -37.69 -13.05
N GLU A 400 -37.90 -36.75 -12.72
CA GLU A 400 -39.03 -36.38 -13.59
C GLU A 400 -38.57 -35.74 -14.91
N LEU A 401 -37.52 -34.90 -14.87
CA LEU A 401 -36.91 -34.29 -16.06
C LEU A 401 -36.15 -35.31 -16.91
N ILE A 402 -35.44 -36.26 -16.30
CA ILE A 402 -34.77 -37.37 -16.99
C ILE A 402 -35.82 -38.24 -17.68
N ALA A 403 -36.92 -38.63 -17.00
CA ALA A 403 -37.99 -39.40 -17.62
C ALA A 403 -38.67 -38.68 -18.80
N LYS A 404 -38.79 -37.34 -18.73
CA LYS A 404 -39.25 -36.52 -19.87
C LYS A 404 -38.21 -36.44 -20.99
N LEU A 405 -36.92 -36.34 -20.65
CA LEU A 405 -35.82 -36.33 -21.61
C LEU A 405 -35.74 -37.68 -22.34
N ASP A 406 -35.84 -38.80 -21.62
CA ASP A 406 -35.89 -40.16 -22.16
C ASP A 406 -37.11 -40.36 -23.08
N GLY A 407 -38.26 -39.80 -22.72
CA GLY A 407 -39.44 -39.75 -23.61
C GLY A 407 -39.14 -39.06 -24.94
N VAL A 408 -38.63 -37.83 -24.88
CA VAL A 408 -38.26 -37.04 -26.07
C VAL A 408 -37.11 -37.70 -26.86
N LEU A 409 -36.14 -38.33 -26.18
CA LEU A 409 -35.04 -39.04 -26.82
C LEU A 409 -35.51 -40.34 -27.48
N ASN A 410 -36.54 -41.02 -26.96
CA ASN A 410 -37.15 -42.19 -27.59
C ASN A 410 -37.97 -41.77 -28.83
N GLU A 411 -38.75 -40.69 -28.76
CA GLU A 411 -39.40 -40.10 -29.94
C GLU A 411 -38.38 -39.67 -31.02
N LYS A 412 -37.27 -39.04 -30.61
CA LYS A 412 -36.18 -38.65 -31.51
C LYS A 412 -35.39 -39.85 -32.02
N GLY A 413 -35.27 -40.92 -31.24
CA GLY A 413 -34.69 -42.20 -31.65
C GLY A 413 -35.53 -42.89 -32.72
N GLN A 414 -36.86 -42.87 -32.59
CA GLN A 414 -37.78 -43.38 -33.62
C GLN A 414 -37.72 -42.54 -34.91
N GLN A 415 -37.66 -41.21 -34.80
CA GLN A 415 -37.41 -40.34 -35.97
C GLN A 415 -36.04 -40.64 -36.61
N ALA A 416 -34.97 -40.74 -35.83
CA ALA A 416 -33.62 -41.05 -36.31
C ALA A 416 -33.55 -42.42 -37.00
N ALA A 417 -34.22 -43.45 -36.46
CA ALA A 417 -34.30 -44.77 -37.09
C ALA A 417 -34.88 -44.71 -38.50
N SER A 418 -35.99 -43.98 -38.70
CA SER A 418 -36.60 -43.79 -40.04
C SER A 418 -35.69 -43.07 -41.04
N HIS A 419 -34.80 -42.19 -40.56
CA HIS A 419 -33.76 -41.57 -41.38
C HIS A 419 -32.57 -42.51 -41.63
N PHE A 420 -32.22 -43.38 -40.67
CA PHE A 420 -31.18 -44.39 -40.84
C PHE A 420 -31.54 -45.45 -41.88
N ASP A 421 -32.78 -45.94 -41.92
CA ASP A 421 -33.25 -46.87 -42.97
C ASP A 421 -33.04 -46.27 -44.39
N SER A 422 -33.32 -44.96 -44.52
CA SER A 422 -33.10 -44.22 -45.77
C SER A 422 -31.62 -44.06 -46.11
N ALA A 423 -30.76 -43.77 -45.11
CA ALA A 423 -29.32 -43.60 -45.29
C ALA A 423 -28.58 -44.93 -45.55
N GLN A 424 -29.04 -46.03 -44.95
CA GLN A 424 -28.51 -47.37 -45.16
C GLN A 424 -28.80 -47.85 -46.60
N LYS A 425 -29.96 -47.48 -47.17
CA LYS A 425 -30.29 -47.73 -48.58
C LYS A 425 -29.34 -47.04 -49.56
N ILE A 426 -28.77 -45.89 -49.18
CA ILE A 426 -27.77 -45.17 -49.97
C ILE A 426 -26.38 -45.84 -49.85
N HIS A 427 -26.01 -46.30 -48.65
CA HIS A 427 -24.76 -47.03 -48.44
C HIS A 427 -24.73 -48.39 -49.18
N GLU A 428 -25.85 -49.10 -49.20
CA GLU A 428 -26.01 -50.37 -49.95
C GLU A 428 -25.75 -50.21 -51.46
N LEU A 429 -25.94 -49.00 -52.01
CA LEU A 429 -25.64 -48.67 -53.41
C LEU A 429 -24.18 -48.22 -53.60
N LEU A 430 -23.60 -47.54 -52.61
CA LEU A 430 -22.20 -47.08 -52.65
C LEU A 430 -21.19 -48.22 -52.49
N ASP A 431 -21.44 -49.19 -51.61
CA ASP A 431 -20.46 -50.26 -51.36
C ASP A 431 -20.40 -51.26 -52.54
N ARG A 432 -21.52 -51.48 -53.25
CA ARG A 432 -21.55 -52.18 -54.55
C ARG A 432 -20.70 -51.49 -55.62
N LEU A 433 -20.50 -50.17 -55.52
CA LEU A 433 -19.58 -49.43 -56.41
C LEU A 433 -18.12 -49.67 -56.01
N LYS A 434 -17.81 -49.60 -54.71
CA LYS A 434 -16.45 -49.74 -54.17
C LYS A 434 -15.85 -51.13 -54.35
N GLU A 435 -16.65 -52.20 -54.32
CA GLU A 435 -16.12 -53.55 -54.60
C GLU A 435 -15.64 -53.70 -56.06
N ALA A 436 -16.34 -53.08 -57.01
CA ALA A 436 -15.95 -53.09 -58.42
C ALA A 436 -14.63 -52.34 -58.68
N GLU A 437 -14.32 -51.30 -57.89
CA GLU A 437 -13.04 -50.60 -57.95
C GLU A 437 -11.91 -51.38 -57.24
N ARG A 438 -12.18 -51.97 -56.07
CA ARG A 438 -11.18 -52.71 -55.28
C ARG A 438 -10.58 -53.88 -56.06
N GLY A 439 -11.41 -54.66 -56.76
CA GLY A 439 -10.96 -55.80 -57.56
C GLY A 439 -9.97 -55.44 -58.69
N LYS A 440 -9.91 -54.16 -59.08
CA LYS A 440 -8.99 -53.66 -60.11
C LYS A 440 -7.58 -53.34 -59.58
N MET A 441 -7.47 -53.00 -58.29
CA MET A 441 -6.19 -52.63 -57.65
C MET A 441 -5.37 -53.83 -57.19
N GLU A 442 -6.01 -54.89 -56.67
CA GLU A 442 -5.31 -56.08 -56.15
C GLU A 442 -4.57 -56.90 -57.23
N ALA A 443 -4.90 -56.68 -58.51
CA ALA A 443 -4.18 -57.26 -59.63
C ALA A 443 -2.78 -56.64 -59.84
N VAL A 444 -2.59 -55.37 -59.46
CA VAL A 444 -1.35 -54.62 -59.68
C VAL A 444 -0.31 -54.93 -58.61
N ALA A 445 -0.71 -54.94 -57.33
CA ALA A 445 0.22 -55.14 -56.20
C ALA A 445 0.99 -56.49 -56.25
N LYS A 446 0.38 -57.54 -56.81
CA LYS A 446 0.98 -58.89 -56.90
C LYS A 446 2.18 -58.97 -57.87
N VAL A 447 2.44 -57.93 -58.66
CA VAL A 447 3.59 -57.85 -59.58
C VAL A 447 4.85 -57.34 -58.89
N GLU A 448 4.74 -56.38 -57.95
CA GLU A 448 5.91 -55.73 -57.35
C GLU A 448 6.62 -56.58 -56.28
N GLU A 449 5.87 -57.38 -55.52
CA GLU A 449 6.40 -58.20 -54.43
C GLU A 449 7.50 -59.16 -54.89
N LYS A 450 7.33 -59.73 -56.10
CA LYS A 450 8.28 -60.68 -56.70
C LYS A 450 9.64 -60.09 -57.06
N LYS A 451 9.81 -58.76 -57.03
CA LYS A 451 11.08 -58.09 -57.38
C LYS A 451 12.06 -58.02 -56.21
N ARG A 452 11.59 -57.98 -54.95
CA ARG A 452 12.41 -57.65 -53.76
C ARG A 452 13.09 -58.83 -53.06
N GLN A 453 13.04 -60.03 -53.64
CA GLN A 453 13.65 -61.25 -53.08
C GLN A 453 14.99 -61.64 -53.73
N ALA A 454 15.42 -60.98 -54.81
CA ALA A 454 16.66 -61.31 -55.52
C ALA A 454 17.94 -60.71 -54.89
N GLU A 455 17.83 -59.55 -54.22
CA GLU A 455 18.95 -58.65 -53.92
C GLU A 455 19.65 -58.91 -52.57
N ARG A 456 19.42 -60.05 -51.90
CA ARG A 456 19.89 -60.29 -50.51
C ARG A 456 20.83 -61.50 -50.30
N ILE A 457 21.35 -62.09 -51.37
CA ILE A 457 22.17 -63.34 -51.28
C ILE A 457 23.64 -63.13 -51.69
N GLU A 458 24.00 -61.96 -52.25
CA GLU A 458 25.30 -61.75 -52.93
C GLU A 458 26.44 -61.25 -52.02
N GLU A 459 26.14 -60.63 -50.87
CA GLU A 459 27.13 -59.82 -50.12
C GLU A 459 27.97 -60.59 -49.07
N GLU A 460 27.49 -61.72 -48.51
CA GLU A 460 28.09 -62.34 -47.31
C GLU A 460 29.40 -63.14 -47.53
N LEU A 461 29.98 -63.13 -48.74
CA LEU A 461 30.99 -64.13 -49.15
C LEU A 461 32.42 -63.62 -49.43
N ARG A 462 32.75 -62.35 -49.14
CA ARG A 462 33.95 -61.70 -49.73
C ARG A 462 35.15 -61.37 -48.82
N VAL A 463 35.08 -61.46 -47.48
CA VAL A 463 36.12 -60.87 -46.60
C VAL A 463 36.67 -61.81 -45.51
N LYS A 464 37.58 -62.70 -45.91
CA LYS A 464 38.62 -63.31 -45.05
C LYS A 464 39.98 -63.25 -45.78
N GLU A 465 41.06 -63.47 -45.01
CA GLU A 465 42.45 -63.77 -45.47
C GLU A 465 43.32 -62.66 -46.10
N ALA A 466 44.34 -62.15 -45.36
CA ALA A 466 45.71 -61.79 -45.84
C ALA A 466 46.63 -61.14 -44.76
N ALA A 467 47.90 -61.63 -44.63
CA ALA A 467 49.18 -61.02 -44.11
C ALA A 467 49.23 -60.15 -42.81
N ALA A 468 50.20 -60.15 -41.87
CA ALA A 468 51.51 -60.82 -41.58
C ALA A 468 52.84 -60.33 -42.23
N ARG A 469 53.87 -59.92 -41.42
CA ARG A 469 55.33 -60.33 -41.43
C ARG A 469 56.38 -59.44 -40.68
N ASP A 470 57.50 -60.08 -40.28
CA ASP A 470 58.97 -59.74 -40.14
C ASP A 470 59.50 -58.46 -39.39
N GLY A 471 60.77 -58.34 -38.90
CA GLY A 471 61.86 -59.34 -38.67
C GLY A 471 63.33 -58.84 -38.40
N GLU A 472 63.78 -58.83 -37.12
CA GLU A 472 65.11 -59.29 -36.58
C GLU A 472 66.54 -58.62 -36.85
N THR A 473 67.49 -58.88 -35.90
CA THR A 473 68.99 -58.99 -36.00
C THR A 473 69.97 -57.87 -35.56
N LYS A 474 70.93 -58.20 -34.65
CA LYS A 474 72.44 -58.19 -34.81
C LYS A 474 73.25 -58.03 -33.49
N LEU A 475 74.16 -58.98 -33.19
CA LEU A 475 75.21 -58.85 -32.16
C LEU A 475 76.40 -59.80 -32.42
N GLY A 476 77.64 -59.38 -32.10
CA GLY A 476 78.90 -60.14 -32.26
C GLY A 476 80.01 -59.26 -32.89
N ALA A 477 81.31 -59.42 -32.62
CA ALA A 477 82.02 -60.42 -31.81
C ALA A 477 83.41 -59.88 -31.34
N LEU A 478 84.32 -60.79 -30.95
CA LEU A 478 85.77 -60.65 -30.64
C LEU A 478 86.19 -60.47 -29.16
N VAL A 479 87.22 -61.25 -28.81
CA VAL A 479 87.80 -61.54 -27.48
C VAL A 479 89.29 -61.91 -27.69
N THR A 480 90.11 -61.87 -26.62
CA THR A 480 91.51 -62.37 -26.49
C THR A 480 92.64 -61.74 -27.33
N ALA A 481 93.74 -61.36 -26.67
CA ALA A 481 95.12 -61.87 -26.90
C ALA A 481 96.15 -61.25 -25.90
N VAL A 482 97.30 -61.93 -25.68
CA VAL A 482 98.59 -61.45 -25.08
C VAL A 482 98.52 -60.93 -23.62
N SER A 483 99.18 -61.47 -22.58
CA SER A 483 100.11 -62.60 -22.34
C SER A 483 101.56 -62.54 -22.88
N GLU A 484 102.53 -62.56 -21.94
CA GLU A 484 103.88 -63.16 -22.08
C GLU A 484 105.07 -62.39 -22.73
N GLU A 485 105.41 -61.20 -22.21
CA GLU A 485 106.81 -60.67 -22.28
C GLU A 485 107.20 -60.04 -20.93
N LYS A 486 107.88 -60.81 -20.05
CA LYS A 486 108.36 -60.34 -18.72
C LYS A 486 109.58 -61.09 -18.16
N THR A 487 109.88 -62.30 -18.63
CA THR A 487 110.82 -63.28 -18.05
C THR A 487 112.31 -62.99 -18.31
N LYS A 488 112.73 -61.71 -18.31
CA LYS A 488 114.13 -61.28 -18.53
C LYS A 488 114.61 -60.15 -17.60
N LEU A 489 113.78 -59.66 -16.68
CA LEU A 489 114.16 -58.62 -15.72
C LEU A 489 114.77 -59.16 -14.40
N GLU A 490 114.89 -60.48 -14.27
CA GLU A 490 115.34 -61.15 -13.04
C GLU A 490 116.85 -60.96 -12.77
N ALA A 491 117.66 -60.66 -13.79
CA ALA A 491 119.12 -60.54 -13.68
C ALA A 491 119.64 -59.20 -13.08
N LYS A 492 118.78 -58.33 -12.57
CA LYS A 492 119.16 -57.10 -11.83
C LYS A 492 118.72 -57.08 -10.37
N VAL A 493 118.22 -58.21 -9.85
CA VAL A 493 117.74 -58.35 -8.48
C VAL A 493 118.88 -58.26 -7.45
N GLU A 494 120.07 -58.78 -7.77
CA GLU A 494 121.19 -58.93 -6.82
C GLU A 494 121.72 -57.62 -6.21
N GLU A 495 121.89 -56.57 -7.04
CA GLU A 495 122.62 -55.36 -6.63
C GLU A 495 121.77 -54.40 -5.77
N GLN A 496 120.44 -54.41 -5.94
CA GLN A 496 119.53 -53.53 -5.21
C GLN A 496 119.25 -53.98 -3.76
N CYS A 497 119.55 -55.22 -3.39
CA CYS A 497 119.34 -55.75 -2.04
C CYS A 497 120.08 -54.95 -0.95
N SER A 498 121.26 -54.40 -1.24
CA SER A 498 122.02 -53.57 -0.29
C SER A 498 121.43 -52.16 -0.05
N ALA A 499 120.54 -51.69 -0.92
CA ALA A 499 119.81 -50.44 -0.76
C ALA A 499 118.49 -50.63 0.02
N LEU A 500 117.91 -51.84 -0.05
CA LEU A 500 116.64 -52.17 0.61
C LEU A 500 116.73 -52.05 2.14
N ASP A 501 117.78 -52.58 2.79
CA ASP A 501 117.91 -52.55 4.26
C ASP A 501 117.82 -51.13 4.86
N LYS A 502 118.34 -50.12 4.16
CA LYS A 502 118.29 -48.71 4.60
C LYS A 502 116.95 -48.05 4.32
N LEU A 503 116.24 -48.48 3.28
CA LEU A 503 114.87 -48.05 3.00
C LEU A 503 113.85 -48.73 3.92
N GLN A 504 114.14 -49.95 4.38
CA GLN A 504 113.27 -50.73 5.27
C GLN A 504 113.09 -50.04 6.64
N GLY A 505 114.14 -49.41 7.17
CA GLY A 505 114.03 -48.57 8.37
C GLY A 505 113.09 -47.37 8.19
N ALA A 506 113.17 -46.68 7.05
CA ALA A 506 112.30 -45.55 6.71
C ALA A 506 110.84 -45.99 6.43
N LEU A 507 110.67 -47.17 5.82
CA LEU A 507 109.36 -47.80 5.60
C LEU A 507 108.65 -48.06 6.92
N THR A 508 109.26 -48.71 7.92
CA THR A 508 108.56 -49.04 9.18
C THR A 508 108.08 -47.83 9.99
N LEU A 509 108.67 -46.65 9.80
CA LEU A 509 108.14 -45.38 10.34
C LEU A 509 106.98 -44.85 9.49
N ARG A 510 107.14 -44.82 8.16
CA ARG A 510 106.09 -44.40 7.22
C ARG A 510 104.86 -45.31 7.25
N GLU A 511 105.03 -46.61 7.52
CA GLU A 511 103.94 -47.57 7.72
C GLU A 511 103.16 -47.28 9.00
N LYS A 512 103.81 -46.84 10.08
CA LYS A 512 103.14 -46.43 11.32
C LYS A 512 102.42 -45.10 11.18
N GLU A 513 103.03 -44.13 10.50
CA GLU A 513 102.37 -42.86 10.14
C GLU A 513 101.17 -43.10 9.22
N ALA A 514 101.33 -43.92 8.17
CA ALA A 514 100.25 -44.31 7.28
C ALA A 514 99.15 -45.09 8.00
N SER A 515 99.48 -46.04 8.88
CA SER A 515 98.50 -46.77 9.70
C SER A 515 97.68 -45.83 10.59
N ASN A 516 98.32 -44.79 11.15
CA ASN A 516 97.65 -43.84 12.02
C ASN A 516 96.74 -42.88 11.21
N LEU A 517 97.19 -42.41 10.05
CA LEU A 517 96.40 -41.61 9.11
C LEU A 517 95.26 -42.41 8.47
N GLN A 518 95.48 -43.69 8.16
CA GLN A 518 94.47 -44.60 7.62
C GLN A 518 93.40 -44.92 8.66
N ARG A 519 93.79 -45.09 9.93
CA ARG A 519 92.83 -45.18 11.05
C ARG A 519 92.03 -43.88 11.21
N GLN A 520 92.67 -42.72 11.20
CA GLN A 520 91.96 -41.43 11.25
C GLN A 520 91.02 -41.22 10.05
N LEU A 521 91.40 -41.66 8.85
CA LEU A 521 90.51 -41.70 7.69
C LEU A 521 89.32 -42.64 7.89
N GLN A 522 89.54 -43.83 8.47
CA GLN A 522 88.48 -44.80 8.72
C GLN A 522 87.53 -44.35 9.85
N ASP A 523 88.04 -43.70 10.89
CA ASP A 523 87.27 -43.05 11.95
C ASP A 523 86.41 -41.90 11.35
N LEU A 524 87.00 -41.07 10.47
CA LEU A 524 86.30 -39.99 9.76
C LEU A 524 85.29 -40.50 8.73
N GLN A 525 85.55 -41.60 8.03
CA GLN A 525 84.58 -42.24 7.13
C GLN A 525 83.40 -42.80 7.93
N THR A 526 83.65 -43.47 9.05
CA THR A 526 82.59 -44.00 9.92
C THR A 526 81.72 -42.86 10.46
N SER A 527 82.35 -41.76 10.89
CA SER A 527 81.66 -40.54 11.33
C SER A 527 80.89 -39.84 10.20
N LEU A 528 81.42 -39.82 8.98
CA LEU A 528 80.72 -39.27 7.81
C LEU A 528 79.49 -40.11 7.46
N GLU A 529 79.61 -41.44 7.37
CA GLU A 529 78.48 -42.33 7.11
C GLU A 529 77.42 -42.26 8.23
N GLU A 530 77.81 -42.04 9.48
CA GLU A 530 76.89 -41.80 10.59
C GLU A 530 76.12 -40.48 10.41
N LYS A 531 76.79 -39.41 9.97
CA LYS A 531 76.12 -38.13 9.65
C LYS A 531 75.30 -38.15 8.38
N GLU A 532 75.67 -38.94 7.38
CA GLU A 532 74.82 -39.21 6.21
C GLU A 532 73.55 -39.96 6.66
N ARG A 533 73.66 -41.00 7.50
CA ARG A 533 72.49 -41.71 8.09
C ARG A 533 71.59 -40.79 8.92
N GLU A 534 72.15 -39.88 9.72
CA GLU A 534 71.37 -38.86 10.44
C GLU A 534 70.62 -37.93 9.46
N VAL A 535 71.28 -37.46 8.41
CA VAL A 535 70.64 -36.62 7.37
C VAL A 535 69.56 -37.39 6.61
N GLU A 536 69.76 -38.67 6.30
CA GLU A 536 68.76 -39.55 5.69
C GLU A 536 67.53 -39.76 6.60
N VAL A 537 67.71 -39.81 7.93
CA VAL A 537 66.61 -39.88 8.89
C VAL A 537 65.85 -38.56 8.97
N VAL A 538 66.55 -37.42 9.13
CA VAL A 538 65.94 -36.08 9.18
C VAL A 538 65.17 -35.78 7.88
N LYS A 539 65.73 -36.16 6.73
CA LYS A 539 65.10 -36.00 5.41
C LYS A 539 63.87 -36.90 5.22
N ARG A 540 63.81 -38.05 5.90
CA ARG A 540 62.63 -38.92 5.93
C ARG A 540 61.54 -38.33 6.81
N MET A 541 61.87 -37.91 8.02
CA MET A 541 60.94 -37.24 8.93
C MET A 541 60.34 -35.98 8.29
N ALA A 542 61.17 -35.12 7.69
CA ALA A 542 60.69 -33.92 6.99
C ALA A 542 59.84 -34.20 5.73
N GLN A 543 59.86 -35.43 5.20
CA GLN A 543 58.97 -35.88 4.13
C GLN A 543 57.70 -36.51 4.69
N GLU A 544 57.78 -37.24 5.82
CA GLU A 544 56.63 -37.76 6.58
C GLU A 544 55.77 -36.60 7.14
N ASP A 545 56.39 -35.60 7.78
CA ASP A 545 55.75 -34.35 8.25
C ASP A 545 55.01 -33.61 7.11
N LYS A 546 55.63 -33.59 5.92
CA LYS A 546 55.07 -32.94 4.73
C LYS A 546 53.89 -33.71 4.17
N ASP A 547 53.97 -35.04 4.12
CA ASP A 547 52.88 -35.87 3.63
C ASP A 547 51.70 -35.89 4.61
N GLU A 548 51.95 -35.80 5.93
CA GLU A 548 50.93 -35.57 6.94
C GLU A 548 50.30 -34.17 6.83
N MET A 549 51.09 -33.10 6.67
CA MET A 549 50.55 -31.76 6.38
C MET A 549 49.70 -31.74 5.11
N GLN A 550 50.14 -32.40 4.04
CA GLN A 550 49.42 -32.47 2.77
C GLN A 550 48.11 -33.28 2.90
N LYS A 551 48.09 -34.34 3.72
CA LYS A 551 46.88 -35.09 4.09
C LYS A 551 45.92 -34.25 4.93
N ASN A 552 46.42 -33.50 5.92
CA ASN A 552 45.61 -32.64 6.78
C ASN A 552 44.97 -31.50 6.00
N VAL A 553 45.72 -30.85 5.09
CA VAL A 553 45.18 -29.87 4.12
C VAL A 553 44.12 -30.50 3.20
N GLY A 554 44.32 -31.75 2.77
CA GLY A 554 43.30 -32.51 2.03
C GLY A 554 41.99 -32.67 2.81
N SER A 555 42.06 -33.16 4.05
CA SER A 555 40.88 -33.36 4.89
C SER A 555 40.16 -32.05 5.25
N LEU A 556 40.89 -30.95 5.47
CA LEU A 556 40.32 -29.61 5.67
C LEU A 556 39.62 -29.09 4.41
N LYS A 557 40.18 -29.36 3.22
CA LYS A 557 39.54 -29.01 1.94
C LYS A 557 38.25 -29.81 1.74
N GLU A 558 38.26 -31.12 1.97
CA GLU A 558 37.07 -31.97 1.84
C GLU A 558 35.97 -31.56 2.82
N ALA A 559 36.32 -31.24 4.08
CA ALA A 559 35.39 -30.72 5.07
C ALA A 559 34.78 -29.36 4.64
N LEU A 560 35.59 -28.45 4.11
CA LEU A 560 35.12 -27.14 3.64
C LEU A 560 34.25 -27.25 2.37
N GLU A 561 34.57 -28.18 1.45
CA GLU A 561 33.73 -28.46 0.28
C GLU A 561 32.40 -29.13 0.66
N ALA A 562 32.38 -29.96 1.71
CA ALA A 562 31.15 -30.50 2.31
C ALA A 562 30.30 -29.40 2.99
N GLU A 563 30.93 -28.47 3.73
CA GLU A 563 30.23 -27.36 4.37
C GLU A 563 29.66 -26.36 3.34
N VAL A 564 30.42 -26.03 2.30
CA VAL A 564 29.95 -25.18 1.18
C VAL A 564 28.80 -25.82 0.40
N THR A 565 28.79 -27.15 0.22
CA THR A 565 27.67 -27.84 -0.44
C THR A 565 26.44 -27.94 0.46
N ALA A 566 26.60 -28.20 1.77
CA ALA A 566 25.50 -28.13 2.73
C ALA A 566 24.88 -26.72 2.84
N LEU A 567 25.70 -25.67 2.79
CA LEU A 567 25.24 -24.28 2.76
C LEU A 567 24.49 -23.96 1.46
N LYS A 568 24.94 -24.47 0.30
CA LYS A 568 24.21 -24.33 -0.98
C LYS A 568 22.83 -24.99 -0.92
N GLU A 569 22.72 -26.25 -0.48
CA GLU A 569 21.40 -26.88 -0.29
C GLU A 569 20.52 -26.07 0.67
N GLN A 570 21.09 -25.49 1.73
CA GLN A 570 20.33 -24.69 2.68
C GLN A 570 19.84 -23.37 2.06
N VAL A 571 20.62 -22.74 1.17
CA VAL A 571 20.20 -21.57 0.38
C VAL A 571 19.11 -21.96 -0.61
N GLU A 572 19.26 -23.01 -1.41
CA GLU A 572 18.23 -23.47 -2.36
C GLU A 572 16.91 -23.82 -1.65
N LYS A 573 16.97 -24.47 -0.48
CA LYS A 573 15.80 -24.75 0.37
C LYS A 573 15.16 -23.48 0.96
N LYS A 574 15.96 -22.43 1.22
CA LYS A 574 15.46 -21.10 1.65
C LYS A 574 14.84 -20.32 0.49
N GLU A 575 15.41 -20.40 -0.70
CA GLU A 575 14.89 -19.77 -1.92
C GLU A 575 13.55 -20.41 -2.33
N ALA A 576 13.45 -21.75 -2.32
CA ALA A 576 12.18 -22.45 -2.58
C ALA A 576 11.09 -22.17 -1.50
N ALA A 577 11.50 -21.96 -0.24
CA ALA A 577 10.59 -21.50 0.80
C ALA A 577 10.17 -20.03 0.61
N LEU A 578 11.04 -19.19 0.05
CA LEU A 578 10.76 -17.79 -0.24
C LEU A 578 9.84 -17.64 -1.47
N THR A 579 10.06 -18.40 -2.54
CA THR A 579 9.17 -18.37 -3.72
C THR A 579 7.76 -18.82 -3.39
N SER A 580 7.59 -19.94 -2.67
CA SER A 580 6.27 -20.37 -2.17
C SER A 580 5.65 -19.38 -1.17
N SER A 581 6.46 -18.66 -0.39
CA SER A 581 5.97 -17.54 0.43
C SER A 581 5.50 -16.35 -0.43
N CYS A 582 6.16 -16.06 -1.55
CA CYS A 582 5.73 -15.03 -2.49
C CYS A 582 4.45 -15.43 -3.24
N GLU A 583 4.31 -16.70 -3.63
CA GLU A 583 3.09 -17.24 -4.25
C GLU A 583 1.89 -17.14 -3.30
N THR A 584 2.07 -17.51 -2.01
CA THR A 584 1.00 -17.35 -1.01
C THR A 584 0.70 -15.87 -0.72
N LEU A 585 1.68 -14.97 -0.75
CA LEU A 585 1.45 -13.52 -0.67
C LEU A 585 0.64 -13.01 -1.87
N GLN A 586 0.96 -13.41 -3.11
CA GLN A 586 0.19 -13.02 -4.30
C GLN A 586 -1.25 -13.55 -4.25
N GLN A 587 -1.45 -14.78 -3.75
CA GLN A 587 -2.80 -15.33 -3.53
C GLN A 587 -3.58 -14.53 -2.48
N LEU A 588 -2.93 -14.10 -1.40
CA LEU A 588 -3.53 -13.24 -0.38
C LEU A 588 -3.79 -11.81 -0.89
N GLU A 589 -2.92 -11.24 -1.72
CA GLU A 589 -3.09 -9.92 -2.34
C GLU A 589 -4.28 -9.93 -3.31
N ALA A 590 -4.38 -10.92 -4.20
CA ALA A 590 -5.52 -11.11 -5.09
C ALA A 590 -6.83 -11.33 -4.31
N LYS A 591 -6.78 -12.05 -3.18
CA LYS A 591 -7.92 -12.26 -2.28
C LYS A 591 -8.34 -10.97 -1.57
N ASN A 592 -7.39 -10.12 -1.17
CA ASN A 592 -7.65 -8.78 -0.63
C ASN A 592 -8.27 -7.85 -1.68
N GLN A 593 -7.76 -7.88 -2.92
CA GLN A 593 -8.35 -7.12 -4.04
C GLN A 593 -9.81 -7.57 -4.28
N SER A 594 -10.07 -8.88 -4.31
CA SER A 594 -11.42 -9.42 -4.43
C SER A 594 -12.35 -8.93 -3.29
N LEU A 595 -11.93 -9.06 -2.03
CA LEU A 595 -12.68 -8.56 -0.88
C LEU A 595 -12.90 -7.04 -0.90
N ASN A 596 -11.94 -6.27 -1.42
CA ASN A 596 -12.11 -4.82 -1.57
C ASN A 596 -13.14 -4.48 -2.66
N THR A 597 -13.23 -5.24 -3.76
CA THR A 597 -14.31 -5.06 -4.74
C THR A 597 -15.68 -5.49 -4.21
N GLU A 598 -15.76 -6.51 -3.35
CA GLU A 598 -17.01 -6.85 -2.64
C GLU A 598 -17.41 -5.75 -1.66
N LYS A 599 -16.46 -5.23 -0.88
CA LYS A 599 -16.67 -4.07 0.00
C LYS A 599 -17.17 -2.85 -0.76
N GLN A 600 -16.60 -2.55 -1.94
CA GLN A 600 -17.08 -1.46 -2.80
C GLN A 600 -18.53 -1.68 -3.26
N LYS A 601 -18.88 -2.88 -3.76
CA LYS A 601 -20.26 -3.25 -4.15
C LYS A 601 -21.26 -3.16 -2.99
N LEU A 602 -20.86 -3.59 -1.80
CA LEU A 602 -21.67 -3.46 -0.59
C LEU A 602 -21.84 -1.99 -0.19
N THR A 603 -20.80 -1.16 -0.39
CA THR A 603 -20.85 0.29 -0.11
C THR A 603 -21.79 1.01 -1.07
N THR A 604 -21.75 0.69 -2.38
CA THR A 604 -22.71 1.24 -3.35
C THR A 604 -24.13 0.75 -3.06
N SER A 605 -24.31 -0.55 -2.77
CA SER A 605 -25.64 -1.09 -2.44
C SER A 605 -26.22 -0.48 -1.16
N LEU A 606 -25.39 -0.13 -0.17
CA LEU A 606 -25.83 0.63 1.01
C LEU A 606 -26.24 2.07 0.66
N ALA A 607 -25.51 2.74 -0.24
CA ALA A 607 -25.89 4.07 -0.72
C ALA A 607 -27.21 4.04 -1.52
N ASP A 608 -27.42 3.02 -2.35
CA ASP A 608 -28.68 2.79 -3.08
C ASP A 608 -29.83 2.53 -2.10
N LEU A 609 -29.61 1.70 -1.07
CA LEU A 609 -30.60 1.44 -0.02
C LEU A 609 -30.92 2.70 0.80
N GLU A 610 -29.92 3.52 1.14
CA GLU A 610 -30.15 4.84 1.75
C GLU A 610 -30.97 5.77 0.85
N GLY A 611 -30.69 5.79 -0.46
CA GLY A 611 -31.46 6.55 -1.45
C GLY A 611 -32.92 6.12 -1.49
N ASN A 612 -33.16 4.81 -1.58
CA ASN A 612 -34.49 4.21 -1.54
C ASN A 612 -35.22 4.50 -0.22
N ILE A 613 -34.53 4.44 0.93
CA ILE A 613 -35.13 4.79 2.24
C ILE A 613 -35.52 6.27 2.29
N LYS A 614 -34.69 7.18 1.76
CA LYS A 614 -35.00 8.62 1.68
C LYS A 614 -36.21 8.86 0.78
N GLU A 615 -36.29 8.21 -0.38
CA GLU A 615 -37.41 8.34 -1.32
C GLU A 615 -38.72 7.70 -0.80
N GLN A 616 -38.64 6.60 -0.05
CA GLN A 616 -39.80 6.07 0.68
C GLN A 616 -40.23 6.97 1.83
N THR A 617 -39.28 7.64 2.51
CA THR A 617 -39.59 8.60 3.57
C THR A 617 -40.34 9.83 3.02
N THR A 618 -39.93 10.38 1.87
CA THR A 618 -40.69 11.48 1.23
C THR A 618 -42.07 11.02 0.79
N LYS A 619 -42.20 9.83 0.18
CA LYS A 619 -43.51 9.26 -0.19
C LYS A 619 -44.44 9.09 1.02
N ILE A 620 -43.90 8.67 2.18
CA ILE A 620 -44.66 8.58 3.43
C ILE A 620 -45.11 9.96 3.92
N GLU A 621 -44.28 11.01 3.79
CA GLU A 621 -44.66 12.37 4.16
C GLU A 621 -45.70 12.98 3.20
N ASP A 622 -45.61 12.68 1.90
CA ASP A 622 -46.63 13.01 0.90
C ASP A 622 -47.96 12.32 1.22
N TYR A 623 -47.94 11.02 1.56
CA TYR A 623 -49.14 10.29 1.97
C TYR A 623 -49.75 10.82 3.27
N LYS A 624 -48.93 11.17 4.29
CA LYS A 624 -49.44 11.86 5.50
C LYS A 624 -50.14 13.17 5.15
N THR A 625 -49.54 13.95 4.24
CA THR A 625 -50.09 15.25 3.79
C THR A 625 -51.41 15.05 3.04
N GLN A 626 -51.50 14.04 2.16
CA GLN A 626 -52.75 13.66 1.50
C GLN A 626 -53.81 13.20 2.50
N CYS A 627 -53.45 12.38 3.50
CA CYS A 627 -54.37 11.97 4.58
C CYS A 627 -54.87 13.15 5.43
N ALA A 628 -54.01 14.14 5.72
CA ALA A 628 -54.40 15.36 6.42
C ALA A 628 -55.40 16.19 5.59
N ASN A 629 -55.11 16.40 4.31
CA ASN A 629 -55.99 17.09 3.38
C ASN A 629 -57.35 16.37 3.22
N LEU A 630 -57.35 15.03 3.17
CA LEU A 630 -58.58 14.22 3.13
C LEU A 630 -59.38 14.30 4.43
N MET A 631 -58.73 14.36 5.61
CA MET A 631 -59.44 14.59 6.88
C MET A 631 -60.07 15.99 6.95
N GLU A 632 -59.35 17.03 6.52
CA GLU A 632 -59.89 18.40 6.45
C GLU A 632 -61.06 18.50 5.45
N LEU A 633 -60.97 17.82 4.31
CA LEU A 633 -62.06 17.72 3.33
C LEU A 633 -63.28 16.97 3.90
N ASN A 634 -63.05 15.89 4.65
CA ASN A 634 -64.11 15.11 5.28
C ASN A 634 -64.79 15.91 6.41
N GLU A 635 -64.06 16.72 7.19
CA GLU A 635 -64.65 17.65 8.18
C GLU A 635 -65.49 18.75 7.51
N LYS A 636 -65.03 19.31 6.39
CA LYS A 636 -65.82 20.23 5.52
C LYS A 636 -67.06 19.54 4.94
N LEU A 637 -66.98 18.25 4.62
CA LEU A 637 -68.14 17.46 4.18
C LEU A 637 -69.13 17.23 5.34
N LEU A 638 -68.65 16.85 6.53
CA LEU A 638 -69.46 16.58 7.72
C LEU A 638 -70.24 17.81 8.19
N THR A 639 -69.60 18.97 8.19
CA THR A 639 -70.23 20.26 8.51
C THR A 639 -71.27 20.65 7.46
N THR A 640 -70.99 20.40 6.17
CA THR A 640 -71.97 20.56 5.08
C THR A 640 -73.15 19.59 5.19
N VAL A 641 -72.93 18.34 5.62
CA VAL A 641 -74.01 17.36 5.86
C VAL A 641 -74.91 17.83 7.00
N LYS A 642 -74.36 18.24 8.15
CA LYS A 642 -75.14 18.77 9.28
C LYS A 642 -76.01 19.96 8.87
N ARG A 643 -75.44 20.92 8.12
CA ARG A 643 -76.19 22.07 7.56
C ARG A 643 -77.33 21.66 6.62
N ASN A 644 -77.15 20.57 5.86
CA ASN A 644 -78.21 20.01 5.01
C ASN A 644 -79.27 19.23 5.81
N GLU A 645 -78.94 18.66 6.97
CA GLU A 645 -79.90 18.05 7.89
C GLU A 645 -80.73 19.12 8.62
N GLU A 646 -80.10 20.22 9.04
CA GLU A 646 -80.77 21.41 9.57
C GLU A 646 -81.75 22.01 8.54
N LEU A 647 -81.31 22.26 7.31
CA LEU A 647 -82.17 22.72 6.21
C LEU A 647 -83.30 21.73 5.88
N LYS A 648 -83.05 20.41 5.91
CA LYS A 648 -84.11 19.40 5.74
C LYS A 648 -85.15 19.48 6.87
N LYS A 649 -84.73 19.77 8.09
CA LYS A 649 -85.64 19.93 9.23
C LYS A 649 -86.49 21.19 9.09
N GLU A 650 -85.88 22.34 8.78
CA GLU A 650 -86.62 23.57 8.47
C GLU A 650 -87.64 23.36 7.33
N MET A 651 -87.25 22.66 6.27
CA MET A 651 -88.15 22.32 5.15
C MET A 651 -89.26 21.32 5.53
N ALA A 652 -89.03 20.44 6.52
CA ALA A 652 -90.06 19.55 7.05
C ALA A 652 -91.05 20.30 7.97
N ASP A 653 -90.55 21.20 8.82
CA ASP A 653 -91.36 22.04 9.70
C ASP A 653 -92.23 23.02 8.87
N ASN A 654 -91.63 23.68 7.85
CA ASN A 654 -92.37 24.49 6.86
C ASN A 654 -93.43 23.68 6.10
N ARG A 655 -93.11 22.43 5.72
CA ARG A 655 -94.07 21.53 5.07
C ARG A 655 -95.24 21.19 6.01
N ALA A 656 -94.99 20.96 7.30
CA ALA A 656 -96.05 20.66 8.26
C ALA A 656 -97.02 21.85 8.44
N VAL A 657 -96.51 23.09 8.41
CA VAL A 657 -97.34 24.30 8.40
C VAL A 657 -98.22 24.36 7.14
N LEU A 658 -97.64 24.17 5.95
CA LEU A 658 -98.38 24.18 4.68
C LEU A 658 -99.41 23.03 4.58
N GLU A 659 -99.12 21.86 5.15
CA GLU A 659 -100.09 20.75 5.21
C GLU A 659 -101.26 21.04 6.18
N ALA A 660 -101.02 21.80 7.25
CA ALA A 660 -102.09 22.29 8.14
C ALA A 660 -102.97 23.36 7.47
N GLU A 661 -102.37 24.30 6.72
CA GLU A 661 -103.12 25.28 5.92
C GLU A 661 -103.97 24.59 4.83
N LEU A 662 -103.41 23.59 4.14
CA LEU A 662 -104.16 22.77 3.17
C LEU A 662 -105.29 21.96 3.81
N ALA A 663 -105.15 21.53 5.08
CA ALA A 663 -106.23 20.89 5.81
C ALA A 663 -107.37 21.86 6.14
N ALA A 664 -107.06 23.10 6.54
CA ALA A 664 -108.05 24.15 6.75
C ALA A 664 -108.80 24.53 5.45
N LEU A 665 -108.07 24.69 4.34
CA LEU A 665 -108.67 24.95 3.03
C LEU A 665 -109.59 23.81 2.57
N ARG A 666 -109.19 22.54 2.76
CA ARG A 666 -110.04 21.37 2.46
C ARG A 666 -111.29 21.28 3.33
N ALA A 667 -111.25 21.78 4.57
CA ALA A 667 -112.46 21.89 5.40
C ALA A 667 -113.47 22.86 4.79
N SER A 668 -113.01 24.01 4.28
CA SER A 668 -113.88 24.99 3.59
C SER A 668 -114.42 24.47 2.24
N GLU A 669 -113.59 23.77 1.46
CA GLU A 669 -114.01 23.14 0.20
C GLU A 669 -115.13 22.10 0.44
N LYS A 670 -115.00 21.31 1.51
CA LYS A 670 -115.98 20.27 1.88
C LYS A 670 -117.33 20.85 2.31
N GLN A 671 -117.36 22.07 2.84
CA GLN A 671 -118.60 22.79 3.16
C GLN A 671 -119.30 23.34 1.91
N LEU A 672 -118.53 23.80 0.91
CA LEU A 672 -119.08 24.30 -0.36
C LEU A 672 -119.57 23.18 -1.29
N ARG A 673 -118.93 22.00 -1.27
CA ARG A 673 -119.37 20.82 -2.05
C ARG A 673 -120.75 20.28 -1.65
N GLY A 674 -121.26 20.61 -0.45
CA GLY A 674 -122.57 20.15 0.03
C GLY A 674 -123.78 20.82 -0.63
N GLN A 675 -123.59 21.76 -1.56
CA GLN A 675 -124.66 22.56 -2.19
C GLN A 675 -124.67 22.47 -3.73
N LEU A 676 -123.94 21.51 -4.33
CA LEU A 676 -123.69 21.47 -5.78
C LEU A 676 -123.86 20.09 -6.46
N ASP A 677 -124.52 19.14 -5.78
CA ASP A 677 -124.86 17.81 -6.32
C ASP A 677 -126.36 17.73 -6.69
N ASP A 678 -126.85 18.70 -7.47
CA ASP A 678 -128.18 18.61 -8.10
C ASP A 678 -128.16 19.12 -9.56
N THR A 679 -128.97 18.52 -10.43
CA THR A 679 -129.11 18.77 -11.88
C THR A 679 -127.94 18.40 -12.83
N LYS A 680 -127.92 17.12 -13.23
CA LYS A 680 -127.48 16.52 -14.54
C LYS A 680 -126.44 17.25 -15.44
N MET A 681 -125.29 16.59 -15.60
CA MET A 681 -124.28 16.83 -16.65
C MET A 681 -124.83 16.89 -18.09
N THR A 682 -124.24 17.79 -18.89
CA THR A 682 -124.45 18.01 -20.33
C THR A 682 -123.16 17.74 -21.15
N VAL A 683 -123.08 18.21 -22.41
CA VAL A 683 -121.97 17.89 -23.34
C VAL A 683 -120.66 18.59 -22.97
N ASP A 684 -120.73 19.86 -22.55
CA ASP A 684 -119.57 20.67 -22.15
C ASP A 684 -118.75 20.00 -21.03
N GLU A 685 -119.40 19.21 -20.18
CA GLU A 685 -118.75 18.52 -19.06
C GLU A 685 -118.01 17.24 -19.48
N LYS A 686 -118.23 16.72 -20.70
CA LYS A 686 -117.29 15.78 -21.34
C LYS A 686 -116.05 16.50 -21.85
N GLU A 687 -116.20 17.67 -22.46
CA GLU A 687 -115.07 18.47 -22.92
C GLU A 687 -114.21 18.96 -21.74
N LYS A 688 -114.86 19.33 -20.62
CA LYS A 688 -114.21 19.70 -19.36
C LYS A 688 -113.48 18.52 -18.71
N ARG A 689 -114.01 17.29 -18.81
CA ARG A 689 -113.27 16.07 -18.43
C ARG A 689 -112.04 15.84 -19.30
N LEU A 690 -112.16 15.96 -20.63
CA LEU A 690 -111.00 15.80 -21.54
C LEU A 690 -109.91 16.85 -21.29
N ARG A 691 -110.27 18.10 -20.97
CA ARG A 691 -109.29 19.12 -20.53
C ARG A 691 -108.62 18.74 -19.22
N GLU A 692 -109.37 18.23 -18.24
CA GLU A 692 -108.83 17.82 -16.94
C GLU A 692 -108.02 16.51 -16.99
N GLU A 693 -108.34 15.60 -17.93
CA GLU A 693 -107.54 14.41 -18.23
C GLU A 693 -106.24 14.78 -18.94
N ASN A 694 -106.26 15.65 -19.95
CA ASN A 694 -105.04 16.21 -20.55
C ASN A 694 -104.17 16.92 -19.51
N ARG A 695 -104.76 17.74 -18.63
CA ARG A 695 -104.04 18.41 -17.53
C ARG A 695 -103.35 17.41 -16.59
N LYS A 696 -103.99 16.28 -16.30
CA LYS A 696 -103.41 15.18 -15.49
C LYS A 696 -102.37 14.36 -16.24
N LEU A 697 -102.52 14.20 -17.56
CA LEU A 697 -101.52 13.56 -18.41
C LEU A 697 -100.27 14.44 -18.52
N ASP A 698 -100.41 15.77 -18.66
CA ASP A 698 -99.29 16.72 -18.59
C ASP A 698 -98.61 16.70 -17.21
N GLU A 699 -99.37 16.73 -16.11
CA GLU A 699 -98.82 16.55 -14.75
C GLU A 699 -98.10 15.20 -14.58
N SER A 700 -98.57 14.15 -15.26
CA SER A 700 -97.93 12.82 -15.24
C SER A 700 -96.67 12.79 -16.11
N LEU A 701 -96.69 13.43 -17.28
CA LEU A 701 -95.58 13.56 -18.21
C LEU A 701 -94.44 14.37 -17.57
N GLN A 702 -94.76 15.52 -16.95
CA GLN A 702 -93.79 16.33 -16.21
C GLN A 702 -93.17 15.55 -15.04
N ARG A 703 -93.97 14.78 -14.27
CA ARG A 703 -93.44 13.91 -13.21
C ARG A 703 -92.53 12.80 -13.77
N ALA A 704 -92.90 12.18 -14.89
CA ALA A 704 -92.06 11.20 -15.58
C ALA A 704 -90.77 11.83 -16.12
N THR A 705 -90.80 13.04 -16.67
CA THR A 705 -89.61 13.77 -17.13
C THR A 705 -88.70 14.17 -15.96
N MET A 706 -89.25 14.58 -14.82
CA MET A 706 -88.45 14.86 -13.62
C MET A 706 -87.84 13.58 -13.04
N ALA A 707 -88.57 12.47 -13.01
CA ALA A 707 -88.04 11.16 -12.61
C ALA A 707 -86.93 10.66 -13.56
N ALA A 708 -87.10 10.85 -14.87
CA ALA A 708 -86.09 10.53 -15.88
C ALA A 708 -84.81 11.35 -15.67
N LYS A 709 -84.92 12.68 -15.51
CA LYS A 709 -83.78 13.56 -15.20
C LYS A 709 -83.07 13.16 -13.90
N LEU A 710 -83.82 12.81 -12.85
CA LEU A 710 -83.22 12.31 -11.61
C LEU A 710 -82.45 10.99 -11.86
N SER A 711 -83.05 10.04 -12.58
CA SER A 711 -82.37 8.77 -12.93
C SER A 711 -81.10 8.99 -13.75
N GLU A 712 -81.12 9.93 -14.71
CA GLU A 712 -79.97 10.34 -15.51
C GLU A 712 -78.84 10.93 -14.63
N THR A 713 -79.17 11.81 -13.69
CA THR A 713 -78.17 12.35 -12.74
C THR A 713 -77.61 11.27 -11.82
N THR A 714 -78.39 10.28 -11.42
CA THR A 714 -77.86 9.14 -10.64
C THR A 714 -76.99 8.19 -11.47
N SER A 715 -77.30 7.99 -12.76
CA SER A 715 -76.44 7.20 -13.67
C SER A 715 -75.09 7.86 -13.84
N LYS A 716 -75.07 9.16 -14.16
CA LYS A 716 -73.82 9.94 -14.32
C LYS A 716 -72.96 9.95 -13.05
N ARG A 717 -73.57 10.01 -11.86
CA ARG A 717 -72.85 9.87 -10.60
C ARG A 717 -72.25 8.47 -10.42
N LEU A 718 -73.01 7.41 -10.72
CA LEU A 718 -72.52 6.03 -10.64
C LEU A 718 -71.44 5.74 -11.69
N GLU A 719 -71.50 6.35 -12.87
CA GLU A 719 -70.45 6.30 -13.90
C GLU A 719 -69.15 6.95 -13.41
N GLN A 720 -69.24 8.13 -12.77
CA GLN A 720 -68.10 8.80 -12.13
C GLN A 720 -67.52 7.98 -10.97
N GLU A 721 -68.37 7.38 -10.13
CA GLU A 721 -67.97 6.53 -9.00
C GLU A 721 -67.28 5.24 -9.49
N ASN A 722 -67.80 4.60 -10.55
CA ASN A 722 -67.13 3.46 -11.21
C ASN A 722 -65.82 3.85 -11.89
N GLN A 723 -65.67 5.09 -12.37
CA GLN A 723 -64.41 5.58 -12.93
C GLN A 723 -63.36 5.80 -11.84
N SER A 724 -63.72 6.42 -10.71
CA SER A 724 -62.83 6.53 -9.53
C SER A 724 -62.36 5.16 -9.04
N LEU A 725 -63.29 4.20 -8.92
CA LEU A 725 -62.96 2.83 -8.49
C LEU A 725 -62.05 2.08 -9.47
N ARG A 726 -62.04 2.43 -10.76
CA ARG A 726 -61.08 1.90 -11.74
C ARG A 726 -59.69 2.51 -11.59
N GLU A 727 -59.63 3.82 -11.36
CA GLU A 727 -58.37 4.53 -11.12
C GLU A 727 -57.73 4.10 -9.78
N GLU A 728 -58.54 3.85 -8.75
CA GLU A 728 -58.13 3.17 -7.51
C GLU A 728 -57.66 1.73 -7.78
N GLN A 729 -58.38 0.95 -8.59
CA GLN A 729 -57.98 -0.42 -8.94
C GLN A 729 -56.62 -0.47 -9.67
N ASP A 730 -56.40 0.40 -10.66
CA ASP A 730 -55.13 0.44 -11.40
C ASP A 730 -53.97 1.02 -10.58
N THR A 731 -54.21 1.97 -9.66
CA THR A 731 -53.17 2.43 -8.71
C THR A 731 -52.78 1.35 -7.70
N VAL A 732 -53.74 0.60 -7.14
CA VAL A 732 -53.47 -0.56 -6.27
C VAL A 732 -52.72 -1.67 -7.02
N LYS A 733 -53.09 -1.94 -8.27
CA LYS A 733 -52.43 -2.91 -9.15
C LYS A 733 -51.00 -2.49 -9.52
N ALA A 734 -50.75 -1.19 -9.71
CA ALA A 734 -49.40 -0.64 -9.87
C ALA A 734 -48.57 -0.78 -8.58
N ALA A 735 -49.16 -0.51 -7.41
CA ALA A 735 -48.49 -0.69 -6.11
C ALA A 735 -48.13 -2.16 -5.83
N LEU A 736 -49.04 -3.09 -6.12
CA LEU A 736 -48.81 -4.54 -5.99
C LEU A 736 -47.70 -5.00 -6.96
N SER A 737 -47.66 -4.46 -8.18
CA SER A 737 -46.59 -4.72 -9.15
C SER A 737 -45.22 -4.23 -8.68
N ARG A 738 -45.15 -3.07 -8.00
CA ARG A 738 -43.93 -2.57 -7.35
C ARG A 738 -43.48 -3.50 -6.22
N MET A 739 -44.37 -3.83 -5.28
CA MET A 739 -44.07 -4.81 -4.21
C MET A 739 -43.58 -6.16 -4.75
N GLN A 740 -44.10 -6.62 -5.90
CA GLN A 740 -43.65 -7.87 -6.52
C GLN A 740 -42.26 -7.74 -7.20
N ALA A 741 -41.84 -6.54 -7.58
CA ALA A 741 -40.46 -6.26 -7.99
C ALA A 741 -39.53 -6.15 -6.77
N ASP A 742 -39.95 -5.44 -5.72
CA ASP A 742 -39.20 -5.28 -4.47
C ASP A 742 -38.91 -6.63 -3.82
N LEU A 743 -39.92 -7.51 -3.74
CA LEU A 743 -39.75 -8.88 -3.23
C LEU A 743 -38.76 -9.71 -4.06
N LYS A 744 -38.67 -9.51 -5.38
CA LYS A 744 -37.68 -10.18 -6.24
C LYS A 744 -36.27 -9.61 -5.99
N SER A 745 -36.15 -8.30 -5.80
CA SER A 745 -34.90 -7.64 -5.42
C SER A 745 -34.35 -8.19 -4.09
N VAL A 746 -35.20 -8.27 -3.07
CA VAL A 746 -34.86 -8.84 -1.76
C VAL A 746 -34.46 -10.32 -1.85
N HIS A 747 -35.14 -11.13 -2.68
CA HIS A 747 -34.71 -12.51 -2.92
C HIS A 747 -33.34 -12.60 -3.61
N GLY A 748 -33.02 -11.67 -4.52
CA GLY A 748 -31.69 -11.56 -5.12
C GLY A 748 -30.61 -11.21 -4.08
N GLN A 749 -30.89 -10.23 -3.22
CA GLN A 749 -30.00 -9.84 -2.11
C GLN A 749 -29.77 -11.00 -1.12
N ILE A 750 -30.81 -11.76 -0.78
CA ILE A 750 -30.69 -12.96 0.07
C ILE A 750 -29.79 -14.00 -0.60
N GLY A 751 -29.96 -14.29 -1.89
CA GLY A 751 -29.12 -15.26 -2.60
C GLY A 751 -27.65 -14.83 -2.72
N GLU A 752 -27.37 -13.52 -2.83
CA GLU A 752 -26.00 -13.01 -2.80
C GLU A 752 -25.40 -13.04 -1.38
N LEU A 753 -26.19 -12.77 -0.33
CA LEU A 753 -25.76 -12.97 1.05
C LEU A 753 -25.47 -14.45 1.38
N GLU A 754 -26.31 -15.40 0.93
CA GLU A 754 -26.07 -16.84 1.07
C GLU A 754 -24.75 -17.26 0.39
N LYS A 755 -24.50 -16.76 -0.82
CA LYS A 755 -23.25 -16.99 -1.58
C LYS A 755 -22.03 -16.44 -0.84
N ASN A 756 -22.11 -15.22 -0.31
CA ASN A 756 -21.01 -14.57 0.40
C ASN A 756 -20.74 -15.26 1.76
N LEU A 757 -21.78 -15.72 2.45
CA LEU A 757 -21.67 -16.53 3.67
C LEU A 757 -21.04 -17.90 3.35
N GLY A 758 -21.38 -18.51 2.21
CA GLY A 758 -20.71 -19.71 1.69
C GLY A 758 -19.22 -19.51 1.35
N ALA A 759 -18.84 -18.34 0.81
CA ALA A 759 -17.45 -17.96 0.61
C ALA A 759 -16.71 -17.76 1.95
N SER A 760 -17.36 -17.12 2.93
CA SER A 760 -16.83 -16.95 4.28
C SER A 760 -16.60 -18.28 5.01
N ARG A 761 -17.56 -19.22 4.96
CA ARG A 761 -17.40 -20.59 5.51
C ARG A 761 -16.21 -21.35 4.86
N LYS A 762 -15.91 -21.13 3.58
CA LYS A 762 -14.70 -21.68 2.92
C LYS A 762 -13.40 -21.02 3.38
N ASN A 763 -13.45 -19.72 3.67
CA ASN A 763 -12.31 -18.98 4.24
C ASN A 763 -12.03 -19.41 5.69
N GLU A 764 -13.07 -19.62 6.51
CA GLU A 764 -12.99 -20.18 7.86
C GLU A 764 -12.26 -21.53 7.86
N ALA A 765 -12.70 -22.48 7.01
CA ALA A 765 -12.06 -23.79 6.86
C ALA A 765 -10.60 -23.71 6.40
N SER A 766 -10.27 -22.87 5.41
CA SER A 766 -8.91 -22.70 4.91
C SER A 766 -7.95 -22.08 5.95
N LEU A 767 -8.44 -21.14 6.77
CA LEU A 767 -7.68 -20.60 7.89
C LEU A 767 -7.48 -21.66 8.99
N GLN A 768 -8.47 -22.51 9.23
CA GLN A 768 -8.40 -23.60 10.22
C GLN A 768 -7.38 -24.68 9.83
N GLU A 769 -7.30 -25.03 8.54
CA GLU A 769 -6.26 -25.91 7.98
C GLU A 769 -4.85 -25.29 8.10
N GLN A 770 -4.71 -23.98 7.83
CA GLN A 770 -3.44 -23.28 8.04
C GLN A 770 -3.03 -23.25 9.51
N LEU A 771 -3.99 -23.11 10.43
CA LEU A 771 -3.75 -23.08 11.87
C LEU A 771 -3.23 -24.45 12.36
N GLN A 772 -3.88 -25.55 11.97
CA GLN A 772 -3.40 -26.92 12.25
C GLN A 772 -2.00 -27.19 11.68
N ASN A 773 -1.69 -26.70 10.47
CA ASN A 773 -0.35 -26.76 9.90
C ASN A 773 0.69 -25.96 10.72
N LYS A 774 0.28 -24.86 11.37
CA LYS A 774 1.17 -24.08 12.25
C LYS A 774 1.34 -24.72 13.63
N GLU A 775 0.31 -25.36 14.17
CA GLU A 775 0.39 -26.17 15.39
C GLU A 775 1.38 -27.34 15.18
N ALA A 776 1.27 -28.08 14.07
CA ALA A 776 2.22 -29.14 13.74
C ALA A 776 3.67 -28.63 13.53
N GLN A 777 3.85 -27.43 12.97
CA GLN A 777 5.16 -26.77 12.84
C GLN A 777 5.72 -26.25 14.17
N LEU A 778 4.88 -25.98 15.17
CA LEU A 778 5.32 -25.65 16.52
C LEU A 778 5.70 -26.91 17.29
N GLU A 779 4.85 -27.94 17.26
CA GLU A 779 5.07 -29.21 17.97
C GLU A 779 6.35 -29.93 17.47
N SER A 780 6.70 -29.82 16.18
CA SER A 780 7.98 -30.34 15.67
C SER A 780 9.20 -29.54 16.16
N LYS A 781 9.06 -28.21 16.31
CA LYS A 781 10.11 -27.35 16.87
C LYS A 781 10.30 -27.58 18.36
N GLU A 782 9.24 -27.81 19.11
CA GLU A 782 9.32 -28.19 20.53
C GLU A 782 10.08 -29.51 20.69
N LYS A 783 9.78 -30.51 19.84
CA LYS A 783 10.53 -31.77 19.80
C LYS A 783 12.03 -31.51 19.54
N SER A 784 12.40 -30.70 18.54
CA SER A 784 13.80 -30.31 18.31
C SER A 784 14.44 -29.54 19.49
N LEU A 785 13.69 -28.67 20.19
CA LEU A 785 14.19 -27.94 21.36
C LEU A 785 14.45 -28.88 22.55
N THR A 786 13.59 -29.87 22.79
CA THR A 786 13.85 -30.89 23.83
C THR A 786 15.07 -31.76 23.51
N GLU A 787 15.30 -32.05 22.23
CA GLU A 787 16.49 -32.78 21.76
C GLU A 787 17.78 -31.95 21.88
N LEU A 788 17.70 -30.62 21.66
CA LEU A 788 18.81 -29.71 21.92
C LEU A 788 19.09 -29.56 23.42
N GLN A 789 18.06 -29.51 24.27
CA GLN A 789 18.24 -29.49 25.74
C GLN A 789 18.87 -30.78 26.27
N SER A 790 18.56 -31.95 25.71
CA SER A 790 19.20 -33.20 26.14
C SER A 790 20.67 -33.25 25.73
N LYS A 791 21.01 -32.77 24.52
CA LYS A 791 22.41 -32.60 24.06
C LYS A 791 23.18 -31.59 24.91
N LEU A 792 22.57 -30.46 25.29
CA LEU A 792 23.20 -29.46 26.16
C LEU A 792 23.55 -30.06 27.53
N LYS A 793 22.61 -30.75 28.18
CA LYS A 793 22.84 -31.43 29.46
C LYS A 793 23.94 -32.51 29.39
N ALA A 794 24.06 -33.20 28.25
CA ALA A 794 25.12 -34.18 28.02
C ALA A 794 26.51 -33.53 27.84
N LEU A 795 26.56 -32.29 27.29
CA LEU A 795 27.80 -31.50 27.22
C LEU A 795 28.18 -30.94 28.60
N GLU A 796 27.24 -30.38 29.36
CA GLU A 796 27.50 -29.95 30.75
C GLU A 796 27.97 -31.10 31.64
N ALA A 797 27.50 -32.34 31.41
CA ALA A 797 27.98 -33.51 32.14
C ALA A 797 29.47 -33.78 31.83
N LYS A 798 29.83 -33.81 30.53
CA LYS A 798 31.22 -33.94 30.08
C LYS A 798 32.14 -32.81 30.58
N GLU A 799 31.63 -31.59 30.68
CA GLU A 799 32.38 -30.45 31.20
C GLU A 799 32.76 -30.67 32.66
N ARG A 800 31.80 -31.09 33.50
CA ARG A 800 32.06 -31.47 34.91
C ARG A 800 33.03 -32.66 35.03
N ASP A 801 32.87 -33.68 34.18
CA ASP A 801 33.77 -34.85 34.17
C ASP A 801 35.24 -34.44 33.84
N LEU A 802 35.42 -33.53 32.87
CA LEU A 802 36.72 -32.98 32.50
C LEU A 802 37.31 -32.07 33.59
N GLU A 803 36.47 -31.30 34.28
CA GLU A 803 36.89 -30.41 35.37
C GLU A 803 37.34 -31.21 36.61
N ILE A 804 36.66 -32.33 36.91
CA ILE A 804 37.10 -33.31 37.91
C ILE A 804 38.45 -33.95 37.51
N ALA A 805 38.57 -34.40 36.25
CA ALA A 805 39.82 -35.00 35.75
C ALA A 805 41.01 -34.02 35.77
N LYS A 806 40.75 -32.73 35.52
CA LYS A 806 41.72 -31.64 35.67
C LYS A 806 42.16 -31.49 37.13
N ALA A 807 41.22 -31.44 38.08
CA ALA A 807 41.53 -31.31 39.50
C ALA A 807 42.37 -32.50 40.03
N ASP A 808 42.08 -33.72 39.59
CA ASP A 808 42.87 -34.92 39.92
C ASP A 808 44.30 -34.86 39.32
N ALA A 809 44.45 -34.31 38.11
CA ALA A 809 45.76 -34.08 37.50
C ALA A 809 46.57 -33.01 38.28
N GLU A 810 45.96 -31.88 38.62
CA GLU A 810 46.58 -30.81 39.43
C GLU A 810 46.99 -31.31 40.82
N ALA A 811 46.14 -32.08 41.49
CA ALA A 811 46.46 -32.75 42.76
C ALA A 811 47.60 -33.79 42.61
N THR A 812 47.76 -34.39 41.44
CA THR A 812 48.85 -35.34 41.17
C THR A 812 50.18 -34.62 40.91
N CYS A 813 50.17 -33.50 40.20
CA CYS A 813 51.32 -32.61 40.09
C CYS A 813 51.77 -32.08 41.46
N ALA A 814 50.83 -31.59 42.29
CA ALA A 814 51.13 -31.11 43.63
C ALA A 814 51.81 -32.18 44.51
N ARG A 815 51.34 -33.43 44.46
CA ARG A 815 51.96 -34.57 45.15
C ARG A 815 53.37 -34.88 44.64
N GLN A 816 53.66 -34.67 43.35
CA GLN A 816 55.02 -34.79 42.81
C GLN A 816 55.94 -33.65 43.29
N THR A 817 55.45 -32.40 43.32
CA THR A 817 56.20 -31.26 43.88
C THR A 817 56.57 -31.50 45.35
N GLU A 818 55.60 -31.90 46.17
CA GLU A 818 55.81 -32.20 47.59
C GLU A 818 56.79 -33.36 47.81
N MET A 819 56.79 -34.36 46.92
CA MET A 819 57.79 -35.45 46.94
C MET A 819 59.20 -34.96 46.59
N ILE A 820 59.35 -34.01 45.66
CA ILE A 820 60.64 -33.41 45.30
C ILE A 820 61.18 -32.54 46.45
N GLU A 821 60.33 -31.78 47.14
CA GLU A 821 60.71 -31.02 48.34
C GLU A 821 61.14 -31.94 49.50
N ARG A 822 60.47 -33.09 49.66
CA ARG A 822 60.84 -34.10 50.66
C ARG A 822 62.20 -34.73 50.36
N VAL A 823 62.46 -35.15 49.13
CA VAL A 823 63.76 -35.73 48.71
C VAL A 823 64.90 -34.71 48.80
N THR A 824 64.66 -33.43 48.48
CA THR A 824 65.69 -32.39 48.56
C THR A 824 66.00 -31.98 50.00
N SER A 825 65.03 -31.97 50.90
CA SER A 825 65.24 -31.73 52.34
C SER A 825 65.88 -32.93 53.05
N GLU A 826 65.53 -34.18 52.72
CA GLU A 826 66.22 -35.38 53.20
C GLU A 826 67.70 -35.41 52.80
N LYS A 827 68.04 -34.98 51.58
CA LYS A 827 69.43 -34.82 51.13
C LYS A 827 70.20 -33.83 52.01
N GLN A 828 69.65 -32.65 52.27
CA GLN A 828 70.28 -31.62 53.11
C GLN A 828 70.46 -32.10 54.57
N ALA A 829 69.52 -32.88 55.11
CA ALA A 829 69.65 -33.50 56.42
C ALA A 829 70.77 -34.56 56.46
N MET A 830 70.92 -35.35 55.41
CA MET A 830 72.00 -36.35 55.29
C MET A 830 73.38 -35.68 55.28
N GLU A 831 73.57 -34.65 54.45
CA GLU A 831 74.82 -33.86 54.36
C GLU A 831 75.22 -33.28 55.73
N LYS A 832 74.25 -32.74 56.49
CA LYS A 832 74.48 -32.24 57.85
C LYS A 832 74.91 -33.33 58.82
N SER A 833 74.25 -34.50 58.80
CA SER A 833 74.59 -35.63 59.68
C SER A 833 75.99 -36.21 59.43
N GLN A 834 76.50 -36.07 58.20
CA GLN A 834 77.83 -36.53 57.81
C GLN A 834 78.93 -35.60 58.33
N LEU A 835 78.66 -34.29 58.40
CA LEU A 835 79.55 -33.30 59.01
C LEU A 835 79.70 -33.52 60.53
N GLU A 836 78.60 -33.78 61.23
CA GLU A 836 78.60 -33.96 62.69
C GLU A 836 79.41 -35.20 63.14
N ARG A 837 79.34 -36.31 62.38
CA ARG A 837 80.14 -37.53 62.64
C ARG A 837 81.66 -37.31 62.61
N SER A 838 82.16 -36.32 61.86
CA SER A 838 83.60 -36.03 61.78
C SER A 838 84.19 -35.47 63.09
N THR A 839 83.35 -34.86 63.94
CA THR A 839 83.82 -34.07 65.10
C THR A 839 84.09 -34.89 66.37
N VAL A 840 83.56 -36.12 66.44
CA VAL A 840 83.66 -36.98 67.64
C VAL A 840 85.00 -37.73 67.69
N GLN A 841 85.58 -38.09 66.54
CA GLN A 841 86.81 -38.89 66.44
C GLN A 841 88.10 -38.06 66.58
N ALA A 842 88.08 -37.00 67.40
CA ALA A 842 89.13 -35.99 67.50
C ALA A 842 89.66 -35.76 68.94
N LYS A 843 89.29 -36.60 69.91
CA LYS A 843 89.65 -36.43 71.35
C LYS A 843 90.51 -37.54 71.99
N GLU A 844 90.94 -38.54 71.23
CA GLU A 844 92.00 -39.48 71.67
C GLU A 844 93.34 -39.15 70.99
N ASN A 845 93.91 -38.03 71.40
CA ASN A 845 95.33 -37.75 71.19
C ASN A 845 96.12 -38.26 72.40
N GLN A 846 97.07 -39.19 72.19
CA GLN A 846 98.49 -39.03 72.52
C GLN A 846 99.26 -40.36 72.45
N GLU A 847 99.90 -40.65 71.32
CA GLU A 847 101.28 -41.18 71.40
C GLU A 847 102.18 -40.69 70.23
N VAL A 848 102.94 -39.64 70.56
CA VAL A 848 104.37 -39.45 70.25
C VAL A 848 104.82 -39.37 68.77
N THR A 849 104.96 -38.12 68.31
CA THR A 849 106.24 -37.57 67.79
C THR A 849 106.84 -38.16 66.49
N GLY A 850 106.06 -38.85 65.65
CA GLY A 850 106.54 -39.30 64.32
C GLY A 850 106.19 -38.41 63.11
N LYS A 851 105.15 -37.56 63.19
CA LYS A 851 104.40 -37.09 62.00
C LYS A 851 104.67 -35.67 61.49
N LEU A 852 105.70 -34.97 61.99
CA LEU A 852 105.89 -33.53 61.72
C LEU A 852 106.06 -33.20 60.22
N THR A 853 106.75 -34.05 59.45
CA THR A 853 106.99 -33.87 58.01
C THR A 853 105.78 -34.15 57.11
N VAL A 854 104.66 -34.63 57.66
CA VAL A 854 103.41 -34.87 56.90
C VAL A 854 102.50 -33.64 56.96
N VAL A 855 102.59 -32.83 58.03
CA VAL A 855 101.70 -31.69 58.28
C VAL A 855 101.85 -30.59 57.22
N GLU A 856 103.07 -30.35 56.73
CA GLU A 856 103.36 -29.32 55.72
C GLU A 856 102.65 -29.63 54.38
N GLY A 857 102.69 -30.89 53.94
CA GLY A 857 101.95 -31.33 52.75
C GLY A 857 100.43 -31.32 52.95
N GLN A 858 99.97 -31.63 54.17
CA GLN A 858 98.54 -31.63 54.48
C GLN A 858 97.94 -30.21 54.45
N LEU A 859 98.69 -29.20 54.89
CA LEU A 859 98.28 -27.79 54.86
C LEU A 859 98.09 -27.28 53.42
N GLU A 860 98.99 -27.63 52.50
CA GLU A 860 98.89 -27.20 51.09
C GLU A 860 97.67 -27.83 50.39
N VAL A 861 97.30 -29.06 50.75
CA VAL A 861 96.04 -29.68 50.30
C VAL A 861 94.84 -28.92 50.88
N SER A 862 94.82 -28.64 52.19
CA SER A 862 93.72 -27.90 52.83
C SER A 862 93.52 -26.50 52.24
N MET A 863 94.59 -25.77 51.88
CA MET A 863 94.48 -24.45 51.23
C MET A 863 93.92 -24.56 49.81
N LYS A 864 94.23 -25.64 49.07
CA LYS A 864 93.63 -25.92 47.75
C LYS A 864 92.15 -26.31 47.87
N GLU A 865 91.76 -27.05 48.89
CA GLU A 865 90.35 -27.40 49.15
C GLU A 865 89.54 -26.17 49.58
N VAL A 866 90.06 -25.30 50.44
CA VAL A 866 89.40 -24.02 50.77
C VAL A 866 89.24 -23.14 49.52
N SER A 867 90.26 -23.08 48.65
CA SER A 867 90.17 -22.36 47.37
C SER A 867 89.12 -22.98 46.44
N ARG A 868 89.02 -24.32 46.38
CA ARG A 868 88.02 -25.07 45.61
C ARG A 868 86.59 -24.79 46.12
N LEU A 869 86.39 -24.81 47.43
CA LEU A 869 85.10 -24.50 48.07
C LEU A 869 84.69 -23.03 47.90
N GLN A 870 85.65 -22.09 47.93
CA GLN A 870 85.38 -20.67 47.62
C GLN A 870 84.97 -20.49 46.15
N ALA A 871 85.58 -21.23 45.22
CA ALA A 871 85.16 -21.26 43.82
C ALA A 871 83.75 -21.87 43.64
N GLU A 872 83.45 -23.02 44.29
CA GLU A 872 82.11 -23.62 44.27
C GLU A 872 81.05 -22.69 44.85
N ILE A 873 81.33 -21.98 45.96
CA ILE A 873 80.40 -21.00 46.54
C ILE A 873 80.17 -19.80 45.61
N LEU A 874 81.19 -19.35 44.86
CA LEU A 874 81.03 -18.29 43.86
C LEU A 874 80.20 -18.78 42.67
N ASP A 875 80.47 -19.97 42.14
CA ASP A 875 79.77 -20.51 40.98
C ASP A 875 78.30 -20.83 41.32
N LEU A 876 78.02 -21.40 42.51
CA LEU A 876 76.65 -21.57 43.03
C LEU A 876 75.91 -20.23 43.19
N ARG A 877 76.57 -19.16 43.66
CA ARG A 877 75.96 -17.81 43.73
C ARG A 877 75.65 -17.24 42.35
N VAL A 878 76.48 -17.51 41.35
CA VAL A 878 76.22 -17.13 39.95
C VAL A 878 75.09 -18.00 39.37
N GLN A 879 75.00 -19.28 39.74
CA GLN A 879 73.95 -20.20 39.31
C GLN A 879 72.58 -19.82 39.88
N VAL A 880 72.51 -19.42 41.16
CA VAL A 880 71.29 -18.86 41.78
C VAL A 880 70.86 -17.56 41.08
N LYS A 881 71.79 -16.64 40.80
CA LYS A 881 71.44 -15.42 40.07
C LYS A 881 70.92 -15.70 38.66
N ARG A 882 71.50 -16.66 37.95
CA ARG A 882 70.99 -17.09 36.63
C ARG A 882 69.59 -17.68 36.74
N SER A 883 69.27 -18.49 37.76
CA SER A 883 67.92 -19.02 37.92
C SER A 883 66.90 -17.98 38.39
N GLU A 884 67.32 -16.95 39.14
CA GLU A 884 66.50 -15.76 39.43
C GLU A 884 66.21 -14.96 38.15
N GLU A 885 67.23 -14.72 37.31
CA GLU A 885 67.08 -14.05 36.01
C GLU A 885 66.20 -14.85 35.03
N GLU A 886 66.33 -16.18 34.99
CA GLU A 886 65.48 -17.07 34.18
C GLU A 886 64.04 -17.15 34.71
N LYS A 887 63.84 -17.11 36.03
CA LYS A 887 62.50 -17.02 36.65
C LYS A 887 61.83 -15.68 36.31
N LEU A 888 62.54 -14.56 36.44
CA LEU A 888 62.02 -13.23 36.06
C LEU A 888 61.70 -13.17 34.56
N LYS A 889 62.54 -13.76 33.71
CA LYS A 889 62.34 -13.81 32.26
C LYS A 889 61.13 -14.67 31.86
N SER A 890 60.95 -15.84 32.48
CA SER A 890 59.80 -16.71 32.22
C SER A 890 58.50 -16.13 32.78
N GLN A 891 58.53 -15.47 33.94
CA GLN A 891 57.37 -14.75 34.47
C GLN A 891 56.97 -13.56 33.58
N ALA A 892 57.93 -12.75 33.12
CA ALA A 892 57.66 -11.67 32.16
C ALA A 892 57.11 -12.18 30.81
N GLN A 893 57.53 -13.38 30.36
CA GLN A 893 56.94 -14.03 29.18
C GLN A 893 55.49 -14.47 29.42
N LEU A 894 55.15 -14.92 30.64
CA LEU A 894 53.80 -15.34 31.01
C LEU A 894 52.85 -14.13 31.13
N GLU A 895 53.31 -13.04 31.75
CA GLU A 895 52.57 -11.76 31.79
C GLU A 895 52.28 -11.22 30.38
N VAL A 896 53.22 -11.38 29.43
CA VAL A 896 53.02 -11.01 28.02
C VAL A 896 52.02 -11.92 27.30
N THR A 897 52.04 -13.23 27.52
CA THR A 897 51.07 -14.14 26.86
C THR A 897 49.67 -14.03 27.45
N GLU A 898 49.53 -13.74 28.75
CA GLU A 898 48.23 -13.41 29.34
C GLU A 898 47.67 -12.09 28.79
N ALA A 899 48.50 -11.04 28.67
CA ALA A 899 48.10 -9.80 28.03
C ALA A 899 47.64 -10.00 26.57
N GLN A 900 48.38 -10.80 25.79
CA GLN A 900 48.00 -11.14 24.40
C GLN A 900 46.71 -11.97 24.31
N ARG A 901 46.51 -12.94 25.22
CA ARG A 901 45.27 -13.72 25.34
C ARG A 901 44.07 -12.81 25.63
N ASP A 902 44.25 -11.83 26.50
CA ASP A 902 43.18 -10.93 26.93
C ASP A 902 42.90 -9.84 25.88
N GLU A 903 43.92 -9.35 25.15
CA GLU A 903 43.72 -8.60 23.90
C GLU A 903 42.89 -9.42 22.88
N LEU A 904 43.27 -10.67 22.60
CA LEU A 904 42.54 -11.53 21.66
C LEU A 904 41.10 -11.82 22.10
N ARG A 905 40.84 -11.93 23.42
CA ARG A 905 39.46 -12.04 23.94
C ARG A 905 38.67 -10.77 23.64
N THR A 906 39.20 -9.60 24.01
CA THR A 906 38.48 -8.33 23.75
C THR A 906 38.30 -8.05 22.26
N LEU A 907 39.26 -8.43 21.41
CA LEU A 907 39.13 -8.31 19.95
C LEU A 907 38.00 -9.23 19.41
N THR A 908 37.89 -10.43 19.96
CA THR A 908 36.85 -11.41 19.59
C THR A 908 35.45 -10.94 20.05
N GLU A 909 35.35 -10.39 21.26
CA GLU A 909 34.13 -9.78 21.80
C GLU A 909 33.72 -8.53 20.99
N GLN A 910 34.69 -7.72 20.54
CA GLN A 910 34.45 -6.59 19.64
C GLN A 910 33.98 -7.03 18.25
N LEU A 911 34.61 -8.04 17.65
CA LEU A 911 34.18 -8.59 16.36
C LEU A 911 32.78 -9.19 16.45
N LYS A 912 32.45 -9.88 17.56
CA LYS A 912 31.09 -10.38 17.83
C LYS A 912 30.09 -9.23 17.97
N ALA A 913 30.39 -8.21 18.79
CA ALA A 913 29.53 -7.04 18.96
C ALA A 913 29.36 -6.25 17.64
N GLN A 914 30.40 -6.18 16.81
CA GLN A 914 30.36 -5.56 15.49
C GLN A 914 29.48 -6.37 14.52
N ALA A 915 29.57 -7.70 14.53
CA ALA A 915 28.71 -8.57 13.73
C ALA A 915 27.24 -8.51 14.18
N GLU A 916 26.98 -8.48 15.49
CA GLU A 916 25.65 -8.31 16.05
C GLU A 916 25.05 -6.93 15.72
N ALA A 917 25.83 -5.86 15.85
CA ALA A 917 25.40 -4.51 15.45
C ALA A 917 25.16 -4.38 13.94
N LEU A 918 25.99 -5.01 13.10
CA LEU A 918 25.83 -4.99 11.64
C LEU A 918 24.63 -5.83 11.19
N ASN A 919 24.35 -6.96 11.87
CA ASN A 919 23.11 -7.72 11.67
C ASN A 919 21.87 -6.93 12.11
N GLN A 920 21.90 -6.27 13.27
CA GLN A 920 20.82 -5.37 13.70
C GLN A 920 20.61 -4.25 12.68
N LYS A 921 21.69 -3.66 12.15
CA LYS A 921 21.62 -2.62 11.13
C LYS A 921 20.98 -3.14 9.84
N HIS A 922 21.44 -4.26 9.29
CA HIS A 922 20.81 -4.89 8.12
C HIS A 922 19.32 -5.20 8.36
N VAL A 923 18.93 -5.64 9.55
CA VAL A 923 17.51 -5.83 9.89
C VAL A 923 16.75 -4.50 9.89
N THR A 924 17.30 -3.42 10.43
CA THR A 924 16.66 -2.09 10.35
C THR A 924 16.60 -1.53 8.94
N GLU A 925 17.63 -1.75 8.11
CA GLU A 925 17.67 -1.35 6.70
C GLU A 925 16.65 -2.15 5.87
N LEU A 926 16.51 -3.46 6.12
CA LEU A 926 15.46 -4.30 5.51
C LEU A 926 14.05 -3.84 5.93
N MET A 927 13.85 -3.49 7.19
CA MET A 927 12.57 -2.94 7.66
C MET A 927 12.27 -1.55 7.09
N GLU A 928 13.29 -0.70 6.88
CA GLU A 928 13.12 0.57 6.17
C GLU A 928 12.84 0.37 4.67
N CYS A 929 13.52 -0.57 4.01
CA CYS A 929 13.27 -0.90 2.62
C CYS A 929 11.86 -1.46 2.43
N LYS A 930 11.42 -2.37 3.31
CA LYS A 930 10.04 -2.85 3.34
C LYS A 930 9.03 -1.72 3.58
N LYS A 931 9.30 -0.80 4.51
CA LYS A 931 8.41 0.37 4.74
C LYS A 931 8.35 1.31 3.52
N LYS A 932 9.46 1.44 2.78
CA LYS A 932 9.50 2.20 1.51
C LYS A 932 8.70 1.49 0.43
N GLU A 933 8.87 0.17 0.28
CA GLU A 933 8.08 -0.69 -0.60
C GLU A 933 6.58 -0.62 -0.29
N GLU A 934 6.18 -0.74 0.98
CA GLU A 934 4.81 -0.53 1.45
C GLU A 934 4.28 0.86 1.04
N SER A 935 5.04 1.93 1.26
CA SER A 935 4.64 3.29 0.87
C SER A 935 4.53 3.51 -0.64
N LEU A 936 5.34 2.82 -1.44
CA LEU A 936 5.29 2.84 -2.90
C LEU A 936 4.11 2.02 -3.43
N THR A 937 3.79 0.89 -2.81
CA THR A 937 2.58 0.11 -3.10
C THR A 937 1.33 0.91 -2.76
N GLU A 938 1.28 1.59 -1.60
CA GLU A 938 0.19 2.52 -1.29
C GLU A 938 0.11 3.68 -2.31
N GLN A 939 1.24 4.21 -2.80
CA GLN A 939 1.23 5.25 -3.83
C GLN A 939 0.68 4.72 -5.16
N ARG A 940 1.17 3.56 -5.63
CA ARG A 940 0.64 2.84 -6.79
C ARG A 940 -0.87 2.63 -6.67
N ASP A 941 -1.34 2.21 -5.50
CA ASP A 941 -2.77 1.89 -5.30
C ASP A 941 -3.64 3.16 -5.28
N ARG A 942 -3.12 4.29 -4.78
CA ARG A 942 -3.75 5.62 -4.94
C ARG A 942 -3.79 6.07 -6.41
N GLU A 943 -2.70 5.87 -7.15
CA GLU A 943 -2.62 6.21 -8.57
C GLU A 943 -3.55 5.34 -9.43
N VAL A 944 -3.65 4.04 -9.13
CA VAL A 944 -4.60 3.12 -9.75
C VAL A 944 -6.05 3.50 -9.42
N ALA A 945 -6.34 3.90 -8.17
CA ALA A 945 -7.67 4.39 -7.80
C ALA A 945 -8.03 5.68 -8.55
N ALA A 946 -7.13 6.67 -8.62
CA ALA A 946 -7.33 7.89 -9.39
C ALA A 946 -7.49 7.62 -10.90
N HIS A 947 -6.74 6.66 -11.46
CA HIS A 947 -6.93 6.21 -12.83
C HIS A 947 -8.28 5.52 -13.05
N ALA A 948 -8.81 4.77 -12.08
CA ALA A 948 -10.14 4.18 -12.14
C ALA A 948 -11.24 5.26 -12.09
N GLU A 949 -11.13 6.25 -11.21
CA GLU A 949 -12.05 7.40 -11.15
C GLU A 949 -12.06 8.20 -12.46
N LEU A 950 -10.87 8.48 -13.03
CA LEU A 950 -10.74 9.12 -14.34
C LEU A 950 -11.29 8.26 -15.48
N ALA A 951 -11.17 6.92 -15.40
CA ALA A 951 -11.75 6.01 -16.38
C ALA A 951 -13.28 5.98 -16.30
N ILE A 952 -13.86 6.01 -15.10
CA ILE A 952 -15.32 6.11 -14.86
C ILE A 952 -15.85 7.45 -15.37
N SER A 953 -15.20 8.56 -15.03
CA SER A 953 -15.53 9.90 -15.55
C SER A 953 -15.46 9.95 -17.09
N ALA A 954 -14.40 9.37 -17.67
CA ALA A 954 -14.27 9.27 -19.12
C ALA A 954 -15.25 8.26 -19.77
N ALA A 955 -15.86 7.36 -19.01
CA ALA A 955 -16.95 6.52 -19.50
C ALA A 955 -18.28 7.30 -19.51
N ALA A 956 -18.63 7.97 -18.40
CA ALA A 956 -19.79 8.84 -18.31
C ALA A 956 -19.80 9.93 -19.39
N LEU A 957 -18.68 10.64 -19.59
CA LEU A 957 -18.53 11.64 -20.66
C LEU A 957 -18.65 11.05 -22.08
N ARG A 958 -18.37 9.76 -22.28
CA ARG A 958 -18.62 9.07 -23.57
C ARG A 958 -20.08 8.70 -23.72
N GLU A 959 -20.76 8.31 -22.65
CA GLU A 959 -22.20 8.02 -22.66
C GLU A 959 -23.01 9.31 -22.90
N GLU A 960 -22.71 10.40 -22.19
CA GLU A 960 -23.28 11.74 -22.44
C GLU A 960 -23.07 12.18 -23.90
N LEU A 961 -21.85 12.06 -24.42
CA LEU A 961 -21.53 12.38 -25.81
C LEU A 961 -22.20 11.43 -26.82
N SER A 962 -22.55 10.21 -26.42
CA SER A 962 -23.35 9.30 -27.25
C SER A 962 -24.85 9.67 -27.23
N ALA A 963 -25.38 10.07 -26.07
CA ALA A 963 -26.76 10.53 -25.90
C ALA A 963 -27.01 11.84 -26.67
N LEU A 964 -26.11 12.82 -26.54
CA LEU A 964 -26.15 14.07 -27.31
C LEU A 964 -26.04 13.84 -28.82
N LYS A 965 -25.27 12.84 -29.27
CA LYS A 965 -25.24 12.43 -30.68
C LYS A 965 -26.55 11.79 -31.14
N ALA A 966 -27.16 10.94 -30.32
CA ALA A 966 -28.45 10.33 -30.62
C ALA A 966 -29.58 11.38 -30.66
N GLU A 967 -29.60 12.32 -29.71
CA GLU A 967 -30.54 13.44 -29.71
C GLU A 967 -30.34 14.37 -30.92
N ASN A 968 -29.11 14.74 -31.24
CA ASN A 968 -28.84 15.52 -32.45
C ASN A 968 -29.25 14.76 -33.72
N GLY A 969 -29.07 13.43 -33.76
CA GLY A 969 -29.58 12.58 -34.85
C GLY A 969 -31.11 12.61 -34.96
N ARG A 970 -31.82 12.52 -33.83
CA ARG A 970 -33.29 12.68 -33.76
C ARG A 970 -33.73 14.06 -34.24
N LEU A 971 -33.10 15.13 -33.76
CA LEU A 971 -33.43 16.51 -34.15
C LEU A 971 -33.16 16.76 -35.65
N VAL A 972 -32.11 16.16 -36.22
CA VAL A 972 -31.87 16.20 -37.68
C VAL A 972 -32.95 15.45 -38.46
N LEU A 973 -33.43 14.30 -37.95
CA LEU A 973 -34.55 13.57 -38.56
C LEU A 973 -35.84 14.41 -38.51
N GLU A 974 -36.21 14.92 -37.34
CA GLU A 974 -37.40 15.76 -37.13
C GLU A 974 -37.37 17.05 -37.98
N ASN A 975 -36.20 17.68 -38.11
CA ASN A 975 -35.99 18.82 -39.01
C ASN A 975 -36.16 18.42 -40.49
N SER A 976 -35.71 17.21 -40.87
CA SER A 976 -35.92 16.69 -42.22
C SER A 976 -37.40 16.38 -42.51
N GLU A 977 -38.12 15.77 -41.56
CA GLU A 977 -39.54 15.42 -41.67
C GLU A 977 -40.45 16.66 -41.70
N THR A 978 -40.16 17.67 -40.87
CA THR A 978 -40.88 18.95 -40.87
C THR A 978 -40.61 19.75 -42.13
N ARG A 979 -39.37 19.77 -42.63
CA ARG A 979 -39.02 20.37 -43.93
C ARG A 979 -39.74 19.66 -45.09
N GLU A 980 -39.83 18.34 -45.06
CA GLU A 980 -40.62 17.58 -46.04
C GLU A 980 -42.12 17.82 -45.92
N GLY A 981 -42.66 17.92 -44.70
CA GLY A 981 -44.05 18.29 -44.45
C GLY A 981 -44.37 19.67 -45.01
N LEU A 982 -43.46 20.64 -44.84
CA LEU A 982 -43.55 21.97 -45.42
C LEU A 982 -43.43 21.94 -46.96
N HIS A 983 -42.59 21.07 -47.54
CA HIS A 983 -42.58 20.86 -48.99
C HIS A 983 -43.90 20.25 -49.50
N ARG A 984 -44.45 19.23 -48.83
CA ARG A 984 -45.76 18.63 -49.17
C ARG A 984 -46.88 19.68 -49.09
N ALA A 985 -46.98 20.41 -47.98
CA ALA A 985 -47.96 21.47 -47.80
C ALA A 985 -47.83 22.61 -48.84
N ASN A 986 -46.61 22.96 -49.26
CA ASN A 986 -46.39 23.93 -50.34
C ASN A 986 -46.82 23.39 -51.71
N THR A 987 -46.62 22.09 -52.00
CA THR A 987 -47.12 21.45 -53.23
C THR A 987 -48.64 21.38 -53.22
N GLU A 988 -49.25 20.94 -52.12
CA GLU A 988 -50.71 20.91 -51.92
C GLU A 988 -51.32 22.32 -52.05
N MET A 989 -50.67 23.35 -51.48
CA MET A 989 -51.08 24.75 -51.63
C MET A 989 -50.94 25.26 -53.07
N ALA A 990 -49.92 24.82 -53.82
CA ALA A 990 -49.77 25.15 -55.23
C ALA A 990 -50.83 24.45 -56.11
N GLU A 991 -51.15 23.19 -55.83
CA GLU A 991 -52.24 22.45 -56.47
C GLU A 991 -53.60 23.09 -56.18
N LEU A 992 -53.88 23.41 -54.91
CA LEU A 992 -55.07 24.17 -54.52
C LEU A 992 -55.11 25.53 -55.23
N GLY A 993 -53.99 26.25 -55.30
CA GLY A 993 -53.86 27.49 -56.08
C GLY A 993 -54.23 27.31 -57.55
N MET A 994 -53.74 26.26 -58.21
CA MET A 994 -54.13 25.92 -59.58
C MET A 994 -55.62 25.59 -59.71
N THR A 995 -56.21 24.85 -58.77
CA THR A 995 -57.66 24.57 -58.79
C THR A 995 -58.49 25.84 -58.55
N ILE A 996 -58.06 26.75 -57.67
CA ILE A 996 -58.72 28.04 -57.43
C ILE A 996 -58.64 28.92 -58.68
N CYS A 997 -57.50 28.97 -59.37
CA CYS A 997 -57.38 29.66 -60.66
C CYS A 997 -58.31 29.05 -61.72
N LYS A 998 -58.38 27.72 -61.83
CA LYS A 998 -59.28 27.02 -62.77
C LYS A 998 -60.76 27.28 -62.47
N LEU A 999 -61.18 27.13 -61.22
CA LEU A 999 -62.54 27.42 -60.76
C LEU A 999 -62.89 28.91 -60.89
N SER A 1000 -61.91 29.81 -60.79
CA SER A 1000 -62.12 31.25 -61.02
C SER A 1000 -62.32 31.57 -62.50
N ALA A 1001 -61.59 30.90 -63.40
CA ALA A 1001 -61.81 31.00 -64.84
C ALA A 1001 -63.18 30.43 -65.24
N GLU A 1002 -63.51 29.20 -64.81
CA GLU A 1002 -64.82 28.57 -65.05
C GLU A 1002 -65.99 29.41 -64.50
N LYS A 1003 -65.78 30.08 -63.35
CA LYS A 1003 -66.73 31.03 -62.78
C LYS A 1003 -66.86 32.31 -63.61
N GLU A 1004 -65.79 32.79 -64.25
CA GLU A 1004 -65.86 33.97 -65.12
C GLU A 1004 -66.51 33.63 -66.47
N GLU A 1005 -66.14 32.52 -67.10
CA GLU A 1005 -66.84 31.97 -68.27
C GLU A 1005 -68.34 31.79 -67.99
N ALA A 1006 -68.69 31.23 -66.82
CA ALA A 1006 -70.08 31.14 -66.39
C ALA A 1006 -70.73 32.53 -66.20
N ARG A 1007 -70.01 33.52 -65.66
CA ARG A 1007 -70.53 34.90 -65.52
C ARG A 1007 -70.73 35.58 -66.88
N GLU A 1008 -69.81 35.41 -67.83
CA GLU A 1008 -69.96 35.90 -69.21
C GLU A 1008 -71.13 35.22 -69.93
N HIS A 1009 -71.35 33.92 -69.70
CA HIS A 1009 -72.55 33.23 -70.18
C HIS A 1009 -73.84 33.76 -69.51
N TRP A 1010 -73.83 34.06 -68.21
CA TRP A 1010 -74.99 34.65 -67.53
C TRP A 1010 -75.29 36.08 -67.99
N THR A 1011 -74.29 36.95 -68.16
CA THR A 1011 -74.50 38.32 -68.66
C THR A 1011 -74.90 38.31 -70.14
N GLY A 1012 -74.30 37.44 -70.96
CA GLY A 1012 -74.69 37.24 -72.36
C GLY A 1012 -76.12 36.70 -72.51
N ASN A 1013 -76.57 35.82 -71.60
CA ASN A 1013 -77.96 35.36 -71.57
C ASN A 1013 -78.91 36.43 -71.02
N ALA A 1014 -78.51 37.21 -70.01
CA ALA A 1014 -79.31 38.33 -69.50
C ALA A 1014 -79.55 39.39 -70.59
N ALA A 1015 -78.52 39.78 -71.34
CA ALA A 1015 -78.66 40.69 -72.47
C ALA A 1015 -79.60 40.15 -73.56
N ARG A 1016 -79.57 38.84 -73.84
CA ARG A 1016 -80.53 38.17 -74.74
C ARG A 1016 -81.95 38.15 -74.17
N PHE A 1017 -82.13 38.00 -72.86
CA PHE A 1017 -83.44 38.10 -72.23
C PHE A 1017 -83.98 39.53 -72.33
N GLU A 1018 -83.18 40.56 -72.03
CA GLU A 1018 -83.63 41.95 -72.21
C GLU A 1018 -83.96 42.28 -73.68
N GLU A 1019 -83.25 41.70 -74.65
CA GLU A 1019 -83.56 41.90 -76.08
C GLU A 1019 -84.83 41.13 -76.51
N LEU A 1020 -85.07 39.95 -75.95
CA LEU A 1020 -86.36 39.23 -76.10
C LEU A 1020 -87.51 39.95 -75.39
N GLU A 1021 -87.28 40.57 -74.24
CA GLU A 1021 -88.26 41.38 -73.52
C GLU A 1021 -88.62 42.64 -74.32
N ARG A 1022 -87.64 43.35 -74.87
CA ARG A 1022 -87.88 44.48 -75.80
C ARG A 1022 -88.62 44.06 -77.06
N GLU A 1023 -88.34 42.87 -77.60
CA GLU A 1023 -89.06 42.31 -78.74
C GLU A 1023 -90.50 41.92 -78.37
N VAL A 1024 -90.73 41.41 -77.16
CA VAL A 1024 -92.07 41.16 -76.62
C VAL A 1024 -92.83 42.48 -76.39
N GLU A 1025 -92.24 43.49 -75.75
CA GLU A 1025 -92.82 44.83 -75.60
C GLU A 1025 -93.18 45.44 -76.97
N ARG A 1026 -92.33 45.25 -77.98
CA ARG A 1026 -92.59 45.70 -79.36
C ARG A 1026 -93.74 44.95 -80.01
N LEU A 1027 -93.83 43.62 -79.80
CA LEU A 1027 -94.92 42.78 -80.30
C LEU A 1027 -96.24 43.06 -79.58
N GLU A 1028 -96.22 43.32 -78.27
CA GLU A 1028 -97.37 43.78 -77.49
C GLU A 1028 -97.82 45.17 -77.95
N GLY A 1029 -96.88 46.09 -78.21
CA GLY A 1029 -97.14 47.39 -78.84
C GLY A 1029 -97.92 47.22 -80.14
N CYS A 1030 -97.38 46.46 -81.11
CA CYS A 1030 -98.08 46.15 -82.36
C CYS A 1030 -99.41 45.42 -82.14
N MET A 1031 -99.54 44.58 -81.10
CA MET A 1031 -100.82 43.94 -80.76
C MET A 1031 -101.85 44.96 -80.26
N THR A 1032 -101.45 45.95 -79.46
CA THR A 1032 -102.35 47.04 -79.03
C THR A 1032 -102.73 47.96 -80.19
N GLU A 1033 -101.82 48.22 -81.14
CA GLU A 1033 -102.13 48.94 -82.38
C GLU A 1033 -103.18 48.18 -83.21
N VAL A 1034 -103.00 46.87 -83.42
CA VAL A 1034 -103.96 46.00 -84.12
C VAL A 1034 -105.28 45.89 -83.36
N GLN A 1035 -105.28 45.86 -82.03
CA GLN A 1035 -106.52 45.90 -81.22
C GLN A 1035 -107.23 47.25 -81.36
N LEU A 1036 -106.51 48.36 -81.36
CA LEU A 1036 -107.07 49.71 -81.57
C LEU A 1036 -107.63 49.85 -82.99
N GLU A 1037 -106.96 49.31 -84.00
CA GLU A 1037 -107.46 49.26 -85.38
C GLU A 1037 -108.68 48.34 -85.50
N ASN A 1038 -108.70 47.18 -84.85
CA ASN A 1038 -109.88 46.30 -84.80
C ASN A 1038 -111.07 46.99 -84.12
N ASN A 1039 -110.82 47.77 -83.06
CA ASN A 1039 -111.85 48.56 -82.39
C ASN A 1039 -112.37 49.71 -83.27
N LYS A 1040 -111.50 50.46 -83.97
CA LYS A 1040 -111.92 51.45 -84.98
C LYS A 1040 -112.74 50.82 -86.11
N LEU A 1041 -112.34 49.65 -86.61
CA LEU A 1041 -113.08 48.92 -87.64
C LEU A 1041 -114.43 48.41 -87.12
N ARG A 1042 -114.55 48.07 -85.83
CA ARG A 1042 -115.84 47.80 -85.17
C ARG A 1042 -116.69 49.04 -85.00
N GLU A 1043 -116.11 50.18 -84.62
CA GLU A 1043 -116.81 51.47 -84.56
C GLU A 1043 -117.35 51.86 -85.94
N GLU A 1044 -116.53 51.78 -87.00
CA GLU A 1044 -116.97 51.93 -88.39
C GLU A 1044 -118.05 50.94 -88.80
N LEU A 1045 -117.97 49.68 -88.33
CA LEU A 1045 -119.00 48.67 -88.59
C LEU A 1045 -120.32 49.07 -87.91
N THR A 1046 -120.30 49.47 -86.63
CA THR A 1046 -121.52 49.93 -85.94
C THR A 1046 -122.11 51.20 -86.57
N GLN A 1047 -121.28 52.13 -87.09
CA GLN A 1047 -121.76 53.26 -87.88
C GLN A 1047 -122.46 52.77 -89.18
N LYS A 1048 -121.90 51.77 -89.86
CA LYS A 1048 -122.52 51.10 -91.03
C LYS A 1048 -123.77 50.27 -90.67
N GLU A 1049 -123.90 49.80 -89.43
CA GLU A 1049 -125.11 49.13 -88.90
C GLU A 1049 -126.19 50.11 -88.43
N THR A 1050 -125.85 51.38 -88.14
CA THR A 1050 -126.84 52.46 -87.90
C THR A 1050 -127.37 53.11 -89.19
N LEU A 1051 -126.65 52.98 -90.31
CA LEU A 1051 -127.05 53.51 -91.63
C LEU A 1051 -128.44 53.06 -92.13
N PRO A 1052 -128.91 51.82 -91.89
CA PRO A 1052 -130.30 51.42 -92.16
C PRO A 1052 -131.34 52.28 -91.41
N GLY A 1053 -131.04 52.75 -90.20
CA GLY A 1053 -131.92 53.64 -89.43
C GLY A 1053 -132.08 55.00 -90.08
N THR A 1054 -130.97 55.62 -90.49
CA THR A 1054 -131.01 56.92 -91.21
C THR A 1054 -131.62 56.80 -92.61
N ILE A 1055 -131.54 55.62 -93.26
CA ILE A 1055 -132.28 55.34 -94.50
C ILE A 1055 -133.80 55.33 -94.27
N VAL A 1056 -134.28 54.80 -93.14
CA VAL A 1056 -135.72 54.84 -92.79
C VAL A 1056 -136.18 56.27 -92.50
N GLU A 1057 -135.40 57.08 -91.79
CA GLU A 1057 -135.72 58.50 -91.56
C GLU A 1057 -135.78 59.30 -92.88
N LEU A 1058 -134.84 59.04 -93.81
CA LEU A 1058 -134.85 59.67 -95.13
C LEU A 1058 -136.02 59.20 -96.01
N GLN A 1059 -136.46 57.94 -95.89
CA GLN A 1059 -137.69 57.45 -96.53
C GLN A 1059 -138.95 58.13 -95.95
N GLU A 1060 -139.01 58.37 -94.64
CA GLU A 1060 -140.13 59.09 -94.02
C GLU A 1060 -140.18 60.57 -94.46
N GLN A 1061 -139.01 61.22 -94.59
CA GLN A 1061 -138.95 62.57 -95.16
C GLN A 1061 -139.34 62.61 -96.65
N LEU A 1062 -139.01 61.58 -97.42
CA LEU A 1062 -139.40 61.48 -98.83
C LEU A 1062 -140.92 61.40 -99.01
N GLU A 1063 -141.62 60.56 -98.23
CA GLU A 1063 -143.08 60.50 -98.28
C GLU A 1063 -143.73 61.80 -97.76
N LYS A 1064 -143.17 62.47 -96.75
CA LYS A 1064 -143.64 63.80 -96.32
C LYS A 1064 -143.55 64.84 -97.45
N ALA A 1065 -142.43 64.89 -98.18
CA ALA A 1065 -142.26 65.78 -99.33
C ALA A 1065 -143.22 65.45 -100.49
N LYS A 1066 -143.42 64.15 -100.78
CA LYS A 1066 -144.29 63.64 -101.84
C LYS A 1066 -145.77 63.98 -101.59
N ASN A 1067 -146.25 63.86 -100.35
CA ASN A 1067 -147.61 64.27 -99.98
C ASN A 1067 -147.80 65.80 -100.11
N HIS A 1068 -146.77 66.59 -99.82
CA HIS A 1068 -146.80 68.04 -100.04
C HIS A 1068 -146.93 68.40 -101.54
N LEU A 1069 -146.22 67.68 -102.41
CA LEU A 1069 -146.29 67.88 -103.87
C LEU A 1069 -147.68 67.53 -104.46
N GLN A 1070 -148.40 66.57 -103.87
CA GLN A 1070 -149.76 66.24 -104.29
C GLN A 1070 -150.75 67.37 -103.91
N SER A 1071 -150.66 67.90 -102.68
CA SER A 1071 -151.49 69.03 -102.23
C SER A 1071 -151.39 70.26 -103.13
N VAL A 1072 -150.20 70.54 -103.70
CA VAL A 1072 -149.97 71.67 -104.62
C VAL A 1072 -150.57 71.41 -106.01
N LYS A 1073 -150.62 70.15 -106.47
CA LYS A 1073 -151.25 69.81 -107.75
C LYS A 1073 -152.77 69.98 -107.72
N ASP A 1074 -153.39 69.64 -106.60
CA ASP A 1074 -154.85 69.70 -106.48
C ASP A 1074 -155.33 71.15 -106.34
N SER A 1075 -154.64 72.01 -105.56
CA SER A 1075 -154.96 73.44 -105.49
C SER A 1075 -154.82 74.16 -106.85
N GLY A 1076 -153.74 73.88 -107.60
CA GLY A 1076 -153.54 74.45 -108.94
C GLY A 1076 -154.57 74.00 -109.98
N ARG A 1077 -155.38 72.97 -109.68
CA ARG A 1077 -156.48 72.51 -110.54
C ARG A 1077 -157.75 73.32 -110.32
N GLU A 1078 -158.04 73.69 -109.07
CA GLU A 1078 -159.21 74.50 -108.69
C GLU A 1078 -159.08 75.94 -109.20
N GLU A 1079 -157.89 76.54 -109.12
CA GLU A 1079 -157.61 77.87 -109.71
C GLU A 1079 -157.82 77.89 -111.24
N MET A 1080 -157.50 76.79 -111.94
CA MET A 1080 -157.65 76.72 -113.40
C MET A 1080 -159.13 76.65 -113.83
N GLU A 1081 -160.02 76.06 -113.03
CA GLU A 1081 -161.46 76.08 -113.32
C GLU A 1081 -162.11 77.42 -112.93
N ALA A 1082 -161.61 78.11 -111.90
CA ALA A 1082 -162.06 79.46 -111.53
C ALA A 1082 -161.83 80.49 -112.66
N VAL A 1083 -160.62 80.53 -113.24
CA VAL A 1083 -160.30 81.43 -114.38
C VAL A 1083 -161.16 81.12 -115.61
N LYS A 1084 -161.46 79.83 -115.84
CA LYS A 1084 -162.30 79.37 -116.95
C LYS A 1084 -163.77 79.78 -116.77
N PHE A 1085 -164.27 79.83 -115.53
CA PHE A 1085 -165.60 80.37 -115.22
C PHE A 1085 -165.66 81.89 -115.43
N GLN A 1086 -164.61 82.62 -115.02
CA GLN A 1086 -164.54 84.08 -115.12
C GLN A 1086 -164.52 84.55 -116.59
N MET A 1087 -163.70 83.93 -117.46
CA MET A 1087 -163.72 84.18 -118.91
C MET A 1087 -165.07 83.84 -119.58
N SER A 1088 -165.84 82.91 -119.02
CA SER A 1088 -167.19 82.59 -119.53
C SER A 1088 -168.26 83.60 -119.09
N SER A 1089 -167.99 84.46 -118.10
CA SER A 1089 -168.92 85.48 -117.61
C SER A 1089 -168.81 86.79 -118.41
N GLU A 1090 -167.60 87.21 -118.77
CA GLU A 1090 -167.39 88.45 -119.53
C GLU A 1090 -167.90 88.34 -120.98
N SER A 1091 -167.82 87.15 -121.59
CA SER A 1091 -168.37 86.84 -122.92
C SER A 1091 -169.89 87.08 -123.04
N MET A 1092 -170.64 87.02 -121.94
CA MET A 1092 -172.10 87.25 -121.92
C MET A 1092 -172.49 88.73 -121.73
N THR A 1093 -171.57 89.63 -121.38
CA THR A 1093 -171.92 90.99 -120.96
C THR A 1093 -171.68 92.05 -122.04
N HIS A 1094 -170.80 91.79 -123.02
CA HIS A 1094 -170.65 92.69 -124.19
C HIS A 1094 -171.64 92.41 -125.34
N GLN A 1095 -172.31 91.25 -125.35
CA GLN A 1095 -173.44 91.00 -126.27
C GLN A 1095 -174.73 91.77 -125.90
N ALA A 1096 -174.68 92.63 -124.87
CA ALA A 1096 -175.79 93.48 -124.44
C ALA A 1096 -175.74 94.94 -124.97
N GLN A 1097 -174.61 95.39 -125.53
CA GLN A 1097 -174.54 96.63 -126.33
C GLN A 1097 -173.60 96.43 -127.53
N MET A 1098 -174.20 96.31 -128.71
CA MET A 1098 -173.54 96.13 -130.03
C MET A 1098 -172.89 94.76 -130.34
N LYS A 1099 -173.60 93.68 -129.97
CA LYS A 1099 -173.49 92.29 -130.49
C LYS A 1099 -172.20 91.51 -130.24
#